data_AF-A0AAJ5F646-F1
#
_entry.id   AF-A0AAJ5F646-F1
#
_cell.length_a   1.000
_cell.length_b   1.000
_cell.length_c   1.000
_cell.angle_alpha   90.00
_cell.angle_beta   90.00
_cell.angle_gamma   90.00
#
_symmetry.space_group_name_H-M   'P 1'
#
loop_
_entity.id
_entity.type
_entity.pdbx_description
1 polymer ?
#
loop_
_entity_poly.entity_id
_entity_poly.type
_entity_poly.pdbx_seq_one_letter_code
_entity_poly.pdbx_strand_id
1 'polypeptide(L)'
;MTHSREDTPHLKAFAVEMIRQFEGQADRDGSSFEQVLLEDGAAELEELGQCPELTWIDFSVAGGRGQPGMIAHAWGVDQHDRIHLAGVLTPKQAVVEENLPYVFQKRDVSEFMGRMLNTIAHLRDGHRLSGEEDPGIGEMAERCRALLAELDPEVVLHLFTAGHVRGTIASQTLPGVLVSSYVHDIEWLRRVSEDDPTEQLDFRDHGQGGLPCLVASRFPDGEPEVILTVLPGELLARLYDRRRDELLRRNVRIYLRSKMKVNRDMMRSAREEPERFIALNNGISAVARGASYTGDFTLMQTLDDLQIVNGGQTTATLHEVWKDRRHPADLSELRVQAKITIIRQDDEQGDRLAQQIALTANSQSRITMSDLLSGDPYERSLEVISRERRYASGAVQTGWFYERVRGQHAGLLALDRKNEKLYPRDQVIDKGYAAQLLLSWGGQPYRAALGREKALKVFKDDLKARNPEGPLPEATVQDFDQLVGLAVIRREAEGSIAAEGTMKPPLGQYLLAWLAEQHGGEIDLLQIARTGVLPDHLIRVIQQVTPLISRAMRTHPENVPHESERPKRAACWDEVRKIRLPGEVARRGTGTGTREFSRQDWQAALIWVQGTRNAQLRQKILDARRIVQSGKAQQKKTYLAAVMREAISRGFRPDLGAVSMDEATAEAS
;
A
#
# COMPACT_ATOMS: atom_id res chain seq x y z
N MET A 1 0.37 24.48 32.71
CA MET A 1 1.51 25.38 32.97
C MET A 1 2.76 24.71 32.43
N THR A 2 3.62 25.50 31.82
CA THR A 2 4.84 25.15 31.09
C THR A 2 5.88 24.45 31.96
N HIS A 3 6.30 23.24 31.58
CA HIS A 3 7.56 22.63 32.02
C HIS A 3 8.44 22.45 30.78
N SER A 4 9.32 23.41 30.50
CA SER A 4 10.38 23.30 29.49
C SER A 4 11.59 24.20 29.83
N ARG A 5 11.85 24.45 31.12
CA ARG A 5 12.84 25.45 31.54
C ARG A 5 13.93 24.94 32.48
N GLU A 6 14.01 23.65 32.80
CA GLU A 6 14.97 23.17 33.82
C GLU A 6 16.21 22.45 33.27
N ASP A 7 16.26 21.95 32.02
CA ASP A 7 17.49 21.31 31.47
C ASP A 7 18.47 22.25 30.74
N THR A 8 18.21 23.56 30.76
CA THR A 8 18.93 24.51 29.89
C THR A 8 20.40 24.78 30.26
N PRO A 9 20.84 24.76 31.54
CA PRO A 9 22.24 25.02 31.89
C PRO A 9 23.21 23.90 31.48
N HIS A 10 22.80 22.64 31.64
CA HIS A 10 23.64 21.46 31.37
C HIS A 10 23.85 21.27 29.87
N LEU A 11 22.79 21.38 29.07
CA LEU A 11 22.90 21.28 27.62
C LEU A 11 23.75 22.41 27.02
N LYS A 12 23.71 23.61 27.62
CA LYS A 12 24.58 24.73 27.23
C LYS A 12 26.05 24.45 27.53
N ALA A 13 26.36 23.95 28.73
CA ALA A 13 27.74 23.60 29.09
C ALA A 13 28.30 22.53 28.14
N PHE A 14 27.53 21.47 27.91
CA PHE A 14 27.88 20.41 26.95
C PHE A 14 28.12 20.96 25.53
N ALA A 15 27.21 21.79 25.02
CA ALA A 15 27.34 22.38 23.70
C ALA A 15 28.61 23.22 23.54
N VAL A 16 29.00 23.99 24.56
CA VAL A 16 30.22 24.79 24.55
C VAL A 16 31.46 23.91 24.53
N GLU A 17 31.50 22.88 25.37
CA GLU A 17 32.63 21.96 25.48
C GLU A 17 32.83 21.17 24.18
N MET A 18 31.74 20.58 23.66
CA MET A 18 31.76 19.78 22.44
C MET A 18 32.16 20.61 21.21
N ILE A 19 31.63 21.84 21.07
CA ILE A 19 32.02 22.72 19.95
C ILE A 19 33.51 23.06 20.03
N ARG A 20 34.04 23.40 21.21
CA ARG A 20 35.48 23.67 21.40
C ARG A 20 36.34 22.44 21.10
N GLN A 21 35.87 21.25 21.49
CA GLN A 21 36.56 19.99 21.20
C GLN A 21 36.64 19.75 19.68
N PHE A 22 35.52 19.89 18.97
CA PHE A 22 35.47 19.67 17.53
C PHE A 22 36.24 20.75 16.74
N GLU A 23 36.16 22.01 17.13
CA GLU A 23 36.99 23.09 16.55
C GLU A 23 38.49 22.79 16.78
N GLY A 24 38.86 22.39 18.00
CA GLY A 24 40.24 22.05 18.31
C GLY A 24 40.75 20.80 17.58
N GLN A 25 39.87 19.86 17.24
CA GLN A 25 40.21 18.68 16.43
C GLN A 25 40.33 19.03 14.95
N ALA A 26 39.38 19.81 14.42
CA ALA A 26 39.42 20.33 13.06
C ALA A 26 40.73 21.09 12.79
N ASP A 27 41.16 21.94 13.72
CA ASP A 27 42.44 22.66 13.64
C ASP A 27 43.68 21.74 13.65
N ARG A 28 43.64 20.62 14.38
CA ARG A 28 44.76 19.66 14.46
C ARG A 28 44.88 18.81 13.20
N ASP A 29 43.75 18.37 12.68
CA ASP A 29 43.71 17.36 11.61
C ASP A 29 43.55 18.00 10.21
N GLY A 30 43.31 19.31 10.15
CA GLY A 30 43.11 20.07 8.91
C GLY A 30 41.74 19.85 8.27
N SER A 31 40.81 19.26 9.00
CA SER A 31 39.42 19.01 8.60
C SER A 31 38.52 20.22 8.86
N SER A 32 37.30 20.22 8.33
CA SER A 32 36.28 21.20 8.72
C SER A 32 35.57 20.80 10.02
N PHE A 33 34.96 21.77 10.70
CA PHE A 33 34.10 21.48 11.85
C PHE A 33 32.95 20.54 11.46
N GLU A 34 32.37 20.73 10.29
CA GLU A 34 31.31 19.88 9.76
C GLU A 34 31.77 18.43 9.58
N GLN A 35 33.01 18.23 9.12
CA GLN A 35 33.56 16.89 8.95
C GLN A 35 33.74 16.19 10.28
N VAL A 36 34.36 16.83 11.27
CA VAL A 36 34.57 16.25 12.61
C VAL A 36 33.24 15.90 13.27
N LEU A 37 32.26 16.82 13.23
CA LEU A 37 30.92 16.58 13.79
C LEU A 37 30.20 15.41 13.12
N LEU A 38 30.35 15.25 11.81
CA LEU A 38 29.74 14.14 11.08
C LEU A 38 30.42 12.82 11.40
N GLU A 39 31.75 12.78 11.37
CA GLU A 39 32.53 11.57 11.63
C GLU A 39 32.29 11.03 13.05
N ASP A 40 32.31 11.91 14.05
CA ASP A 40 32.02 11.56 15.45
C ASP A 40 30.59 11.01 15.61
N GLY A 41 29.59 11.74 15.09
CA GLY A 41 28.20 11.27 15.14
C GLY A 41 27.92 10.03 14.28
N ALA A 42 28.66 9.81 13.20
CA ALA A 42 28.52 8.63 12.36
C ALA A 42 29.14 7.39 13.02
N ALA A 43 30.28 7.53 13.71
CA ALA A 43 30.92 6.46 14.47
C ALA A 43 29.98 5.89 15.55
N GLU A 44 29.31 6.76 16.31
CA GLU A 44 28.29 6.37 17.30
C GLU A 44 27.16 5.54 16.67
N LEU A 45 26.71 5.90 15.46
CA LEU A 45 25.67 5.15 14.76
C LEU A 45 26.18 3.84 14.16
N GLU A 46 27.46 3.79 13.77
CA GLU A 46 28.12 2.59 13.26
C GLU A 46 28.28 1.53 14.36
N GLU A 47 28.74 1.93 15.55
CA GLU A 47 28.82 1.05 16.72
C GLU A 47 27.44 0.46 17.09
N LEU A 48 26.38 1.25 16.92
CA LEU A 48 24.99 0.81 17.13
C LEU A 48 24.42 -0.03 15.97
N GLY A 49 25.17 -0.24 14.88
CA GLY A 49 24.72 -0.95 13.68
C GLY A 49 23.60 -0.24 12.90
N GLN A 50 23.46 1.07 13.07
CA GLN A 50 22.41 1.91 12.47
C GLN A 50 22.88 2.68 11.23
N CYS A 51 24.19 2.81 11.04
CA CYS A 51 24.80 3.46 9.90
C CYS A 51 25.96 2.60 9.39
N PRO A 52 26.15 2.43 8.07
CA PRO A 52 27.40 1.91 7.54
C PRO A 52 28.50 2.96 7.72
N GLU A 53 29.75 2.55 7.52
CA GLU A 53 30.86 3.47 7.32
C GLU A 53 30.49 4.50 6.22
N LEU A 54 30.64 5.79 6.54
CA LEU A 54 30.30 6.89 5.63
C LEU A 54 31.55 7.51 5.01
N THR A 55 31.53 7.65 3.69
CA THR A 55 32.57 8.34 2.92
C THR A 55 32.24 9.82 2.81
N TRP A 56 33.15 10.67 3.28
CA TRP A 56 33.08 12.12 3.12
C TRP A 56 33.26 12.56 1.66
N ILE A 57 32.40 13.45 1.17
CA ILE A 57 32.37 13.92 -0.23
C ILE A 57 32.13 15.43 -0.40
N ASP A 58 31.65 16.12 0.64
CA ASP A 58 31.31 17.56 0.67
C ASP A 58 30.72 18.14 -0.63
N PHE A 59 29.58 17.60 -1.05
CA PHE A 59 28.85 18.03 -2.25
C PHE A 59 27.77 19.05 -1.92
N SER A 60 27.75 20.18 -2.63
CA SER A 60 26.69 21.20 -2.50
C SER A 60 26.49 21.99 -3.79
N VAL A 61 25.23 22.15 -4.19
CA VAL A 61 24.83 22.96 -5.36
C VAL A 61 23.71 23.91 -4.96
N ALA A 62 23.89 25.19 -5.28
CA ALA A 62 22.87 26.21 -5.04
C ALA A 62 21.63 25.98 -5.92
N GLY A 63 20.45 26.19 -5.35
CA GLY A 63 19.19 26.09 -6.10
C GLY A 63 18.97 27.27 -7.05
N GLY A 64 18.30 27.01 -8.17
CA GLY A 64 17.82 28.05 -9.09
C GLY A 64 16.53 28.73 -8.62
N ARG A 65 16.02 29.70 -9.39
CA ARG A 65 14.71 30.33 -9.10
C ARG A 65 13.60 29.27 -9.10
N GLY A 66 13.11 28.94 -7.90
CA GLY A 66 12.01 27.99 -7.71
C GLY A 66 12.42 26.51 -7.65
N GLN A 67 13.71 26.19 -7.68
CA GLN A 67 14.20 24.82 -7.48
C GLN A 67 15.07 24.75 -6.21
N PRO A 68 14.84 23.77 -5.32
CA PRO A 68 15.71 23.56 -4.17
C PRO A 68 17.13 23.20 -4.63
N GLY A 69 18.14 23.62 -3.88
CA GLY A 69 19.52 23.19 -4.12
C GLY A 69 19.71 21.70 -3.86
N MET A 70 20.93 21.22 -4.04
CA MET A 70 21.34 19.86 -3.67
C MET A 70 22.45 19.95 -2.63
N ILE A 71 22.55 18.94 -1.77
CA ILE A 71 23.61 18.83 -0.77
C ILE A 71 23.78 17.37 -0.31
N ALA A 72 25.02 16.98 0.00
CA ALA A 72 25.41 15.73 0.65
C ALA A 72 26.83 15.90 1.19
N HIS A 73 27.06 15.73 2.49
CA HIS A 73 28.41 15.83 3.05
C HIS A 73 29.11 14.47 3.11
N ALA A 74 28.35 13.40 3.34
CA ALA A 74 28.87 12.03 3.29
C ALA A 74 27.81 11.04 2.79
N TRP A 75 28.25 9.85 2.39
CA TRP A 75 27.36 8.79 1.90
C TRP A 75 27.90 7.39 2.22
N GLY A 76 27.03 6.39 2.19
CA GLY A 76 27.41 4.99 2.33
C GLY A 76 26.31 4.05 1.86
N VAL A 77 26.62 2.75 1.77
CA VAL A 77 25.64 1.70 1.45
C VAL A 77 25.81 0.58 2.45
N ASP A 78 24.71 0.15 3.07
CA ASP A 78 24.75 -0.93 4.05
C ASP A 78 24.64 -2.33 3.40
N GLN A 79 24.74 -3.38 4.22
CA GLN A 79 24.62 -4.78 3.78
C GLN A 79 23.23 -5.16 3.22
N HIS A 80 22.23 -4.28 3.34
CA HIS A 80 20.88 -4.47 2.81
C HIS A 80 20.62 -3.60 1.58
N ASP A 81 21.69 -3.09 0.94
CA ASP A 81 21.62 -2.23 -0.24
C ASP A 81 20.86 -0.90 0.00
N ARG A 82 20.80 -0.44 1.26
CA ARG A 82 20.18 0.84 1.60
C ARG A 82 21.20 1.96 1.43
N ILE A 83 20.78 3.05 0.79
CA ILE A 83 21.63 4.24 0.58
C ILE A 83 21.54 5.12 1.82
N HIS A 84 22.67 5.37 2.48
CA HIS A 84 22.79 6.36 3.55
C HIS A 84 23.36 7.66 2.99
N LEU A 85 22.69 8.77 3.22
CA LEU A 85 23.15 10.11 2.84
C LEU A 85 23.15 11.00 4.08
N ALA A 86 24.31 11.56 4.42
CA ALA A 86 24.50 12.38 5.60
C ALA A 86 24.76 13.85 5.23
N GLY A 87 24.28 14.75 6.08
CA GLY A 87 24.48 16.18 5.96
C GLY A 87 24.60 16.84 7.31
N VAL A 88 25.24 18.00 7.35
CA VAL A 88 25.53 18.75 8.57
C VAL A 88 24.89 20.12 8.49
N LEU A 89 24.05 20.45 9.45
CA LEU A 89 23.37 21.74 9.53
C LEU A 89 24.07 22.64 10.55
N THR A 90 24.78 23.65 10.06
CA THR A 90 25.41 24.69 10.88
C THR A 90 24.68 26.04 10.76
N PRO A 91 24.75 26.91 11.80
CA PRO A 91 24.17 28.25 11.72
C PRO A 91 24.82 29.09 10.62
N LYS A 92 24.03 29.90 9.91
CA LYS A 92 24.54 30.76 8.81
C LYS A 92 25.49 31.88 9.28
N GLN A 93 25.53 32.15 10.58
CA GLN A 93 26.33 33.20 11.19
C GLN A 93 26.98 32.64 12.45
N ALA A 94 28.17 33.13 12.78
CA ALA A 94 28.85 32.79 14.01
C ALA A 94 27.95 33.08 15.22
N VAL A 95 27.82 32.09 16.10
CA VAL A 95 26.98 32.17 17.29
C VAL A 95 27.89 32.47 18.48
N VAL A 96 27.62 33.55 19.21
CA VAL A 96 28.33 33.83 20.46
C VAL A 96 28.01 32.77 21.51
N GLU A 97 28.99 32.41 22.33
CA GLU A 97 28.90 31.35 23.35
C GLU A 97 27.67 31.49 24.28
N GLU A 98 27.26 32.73 24.56
CA GLU A 98 26.07 33.03 25.36
C GLU A 98 24.77 32.47 24.77
N ASN A 99 24.71 32.29 23.45
CA ASN A 99 23.55 31.86 22.68
C ASN A 99 23.62 30.38 22.23
N LEU A 100 24.55 29.59 22.77
CA LEU A 100 24.63 28.15 22.54
C LEU A 100 23.69 27.36 23.49
N PRO A 101 23.17 26.20 23.05
CA PRO A 101 23.19 25.70 21.66
C PRO A 101 22.28 26.55 20.76
N TYR A 102 22.68 26.73 19.49
CA TYR A 102 21.85 27.44 18.52
C TYR A 102 20.54 26.68 18.29
N VAL A 103 19.41 27.38 18.34
CA VAL A 103 18.10 26.74 18.20
C VAL A 103 17.61 26.82 16.75
N PHE A 104 17.60 25.69 16.05
CA PHE A 104 17.04 25.59 14.70
C PHE A 104 15.52 25.51 14.73
N GLN A 105 14.89 26.23 13.81
CA GLN A 105 13.47 26.10 13.57
C GLN A 105 13.20 24.93 12.62
N LYS A 106 12.00 24.36 12.71
CA LYS A 106 11.53 23.32 11.79
C LYS A 106 11.73 23.67 10.31
N ARG A 107 11.61 24.96 9.95
CA ARG A 107 11.81 25.44 8.57
C ARG A 107 13.24 25.19 8.09
N ASP A 108 14.24 25.51 8.92
CA ASP A 108 15.65 25.41 8.56
C ASP A 108 16.02 23.95 8.27
N VAL A 109 15.60 23.06 9.15
CA VAL A 109 15.79 21.61 9.01
C VAL A 109 15.06 21.07 7.78
N SER A 110 13.81 21.48 7.57
CA SER A 110 13.02 21.00 6.43
C SER A 110 13.60 21.47 5.09
N GLU A 111 14.14 22.69 5.03
CA GLU A 111 14.81 23.23 3.85
C GLU A 111 16.10 22.46 3.54
N PHE A 112 16.90 22.19 4.56
CA PHE A 112 18.14 21.41 4.41
C PHE A 112 17.89 19.97 3.97
N MET A 113 16.97 19.27 4.66
CA MET A 113 16.56 17.91 4.31
C MET A 113 15.95 17.83 2.91
N GLY A 114 15.22 18.86 2.49
CA GLY A 114 14.70 18.98 1.13
C GLY A 114 15.81 19.03 0.07
N ARG A 115 16.94 19.67 0.36
CA ARG A 115 18.12 19.68 -0.53
C ARG A 115 18.79 18.31 -0.61
N MET A 116 18.93 17.61 0.51
CA MET A 116 19.44 16.23 0.52
C MET A 116 18.55 15.29 -0.29
N LEU A 117 17.24 15.39 -0.10
CA LEU A 117 16.27 14.60 -0.86
C LEU A 117 16.31 14.92 -2.36
N ASN A 118 16.53 16.18 -2.70
CA ASN A 118 16.67 16.60 -4.09
C ASN A 118 17.91 15.98 -4.76
N THR A 119 19.03 15.82 -4.02
CA THR A 119 20.20 15.06 -4.50
C THR A 119 19.81 13.64 -4.93
N ILE A 120 19.06 12.93 -4.07
CA ILE A 120 18.60 11.56 -4.34
C ILE A 120 17.60 11.52 -5.50
N ALA A 121 16.67 12.49 -5.57
CA ALA A 121 15.70 12.58 -6.66
C ALA A 121 16.40 12.77 -8.02
N HIS A 122 17.41 13.64 -8.07
CA HIS A 122 18.21 13.91 -9.26
C HIS A 122 18.95 12.67 -9.75
N LEU A 123 19.56 11.92 -8.83
CA LEU A 123 20.21 10.64 -9.13
C LEU A 123 19.23 9.57 -9.60
N ARG A 124 18.07 9.42 -8.92
CA ARG A 124 17.01 8.47 -9.32
C ARG A 124 16.53 8.73 -10.76
N ASP A 125 16.42 10.00 -11.14
CA ASP A 125 15.97 10.40 -12.48
C ASP A 125 17.08 10.22 -13.55
N GLY A 126 18.23 9.67 -13.17
CA GLY A 126 19.35 9.34 -14.06
C GLY A 126 20.20 10.55 -14.44
N HIS A 127 20.04 11.67 -13.74
CA HIS A 127 20.82 12.88 -14.01
C HIS A 127 22.19 12.82 -13.36
N ARG A 128 23.19 13.44 -14.01
CA ARG A 128 24.54 13.58 -13.46
C ARG A 128 24.61 14.72 -12.46
N LEU A 129 25.37 14.53 -11.39
CA LEU A 129 25.72 15.60 -10.46
C LEU A 129 26.85 16.45 -11.04
N SER A 130 26.86 17.75 -10.72
CA SER A 130 28.01 18.59 -11.01
C SER A 130 29.15 18.22 -10.05
N GLY A 131 30.31 17.84 -10.57
CA GLY A 131 31.45 17.43 -9.75
C GLY A 131 31.66 15.92 -9.63
N GLU A 132 30.99 15.09 -10.44
CA GLU A 132 31.30 13.65 -10.57
C GLU A 132 32.74 13.35 -11.08
N GLU A 133 33.53 14.39 -11.44
CA GLU A 133 34.96 14.29 -11.69
C GLU A 133 35.74 13.98 -10.39
N ASP A 134 35.20 14.36 -9.23
CA ASP A 134 35.69 13.94 -7.92
C ASP A 134 35.40 12.44 -7.73
N PRO A 135 36.41 11.61 -7.39
CA PRO A 135 36.21 10.17 -7.25
C PRO A 135 35.12 9.78 -6.24
N GLY A 136 35.00 10.49 -5.11
CA GLY A 136 34.01 10.19 -4.07
C GLY A 136 32.60 10.55 -4.52
N ILE A 137 32.42 11.70 -5.17
CA ILE A 137 31.12 12.11 -5.73
C ILE A 137 30.73 11.20 -6.90
N GLY A 138 31.68 10.84 -7.76
CA GLY A 138 31.48 9.95 -8.90
C GLY A 138 31.02 8.56 -8.46
N GLU A 139 31.71 7.96 -7.48
CA GLU A 139 31.35 6.66 -6.91
C GLU A 139 29.95 6.70 -6.26
N MET A 140 29.68 7.73 -5.43
CA MET A 140 28.35 7.94 -4.85
C MET A 140 27.27 7.95 -5.93
N ALA A 141 27.46 8.79 -6.95
CA ALA A 141 26.46 9.02 -7.98
C ALA A 141 26.20 7.74 -8.79
N GLU A 142 27.24 7.00 -9.15
CA GLU A 142 27.12 5.74 -9.87
C GLU A 142 26.38 4.68 -9.05
N ARG A 143 26.80 4.46 -7.80
CA ARG A 143 26.24 3.42 -6.94
C ARG A 143 24.81 3.73 -6.52
N CYS A 144 24.52 4.99 -6.17
CA CYS A 144 23.16 5.43 -5.91
C CYS A 144 22.26 5.25 -7.14
N ARG A 145 22.73 5.60 -8.35
CA ARG A 145 21.95 5.41 -9.59
C ARG A 145 21.59 3.94 -9.82
N ALA A 146 22.54 3.03 -9.58
CA ALA A 146 22.29 1.60 -9.73
C ALA A 146 21.22 1.10 -8.74
N LEU A 147 21.36 1.45 -7.46
CA LEU A 147 20.44 1.01 -6.40
C LEU A 147 19.05 1.66 -6.53
N LEU A 148 18.97 2.93 -6.94
CA LEU A 148 17.71 3.65 -7.12
C LEU A 148 16.91 3.14 -8.34
N ALA A 149 17.49 2.33 -9.22
CA ALA A 149 16.80 1.71 -10.34
C ALA A 149 16.06 0.41 -9.97
N GLU A 150 16.32 -0.13 -8.77
CA GLU A 150 15.67 -1.34 -8.25
C GLU A 150 14.19 -1.10 -7.88
N LEU A 151 13.48 -2.19 -7.57
CA LEU A 151 12.10 -2.12 -7.07
C LEU A 151 12.09 -1.74 -5.58
N ASP A 152 11.41 -0.62 -5.27
CA ASP A 152 11.25 -0.09 -3.90
C ASP A 152 12.58 0.27 -3.19
N PRO A 153 13.46 1.10 -3.80
CA PRO A 153 14.75 1.45 -3.22
C PRO A 153 14.61 2.19 -1.90
N GLU A 154 15.51 1.90 -0.96
CA GLU A 154 15.52 2.47 0.38
C GLU A 154 16.64 3.49 0.55
N VAL A 155 16.30 4.65 1.10
CA VAL A 155 17.21 5.75 1.36
C VAL A 155 17.06 6.22 2.79
N VAL A 156 18.18 6.38 3.46
CA VAL A 156 18.29 6.88 4.83
C VAL A 156 19.01 8.22 4.84
N LEU A 157 18.34 9.25 5.33
CA LEU A 157 18.91 10.59 5.48
C LEU A 157 19.33 10.82 6.94
N HIS A 158 20.59 11.15 7.17
CA HIS A 158 21.13 11.53 8.48
C HIS A 158 21.47 13.02 8.50
N LEU A 159 20.85 13.79 9.40
CA LEU A 159 21.19 15.20 9.59
C LEU A 159 21.86 15.40 10.93
N PHE A 160 23.12 15.81 10.93
CA PHE A 160 23.88 16.12 12.14
C PHE A 160 23.90 17.62 12.41
N THR A 161 23.81 18.02 13.68
CA THR A 161 23.96 19.43 14.07
C THR A 161 24.38 19.58 15.53
N ALA A 162 25.31 20.49 15.80
CA ALA A 162 25.64 20.94 17.15
C ALA A 162 24.61 21.95 17.73
N GLY A 163 23.54 22.25 16.99
CA GLY A 163 22.41 23.03 17.48
C GLY A 163 21.30 22.16 18.08
N HIS A 164 20.35 22.79 18.75
CA HIS A 164 19.14 22.12 19.24
C HIS A 164 17.98 22.33 18.27
N VAL A 165 17.23 21.28 17.97
CA VAL A 165 16.12 21.36 17.01
C VAL A 165 14.78 21.39 17.72
N ARG A 166 14.02 22.48 17.56
CA ARG A 166 12.70 22.60 18.18
C ARG A 166 11.58 22.02 17.31
N GLY A 167 10.90 21.02 17.85
CA GLY A 167 9.63 20.49 17.37
C GLY A 167 9.76 19.36 16.35
N THR A 168 8.65 18.70 16.06
CA THR A 168 8.64 17.51 15.19
C THR A 168 8.83 17.88 13.72
N ILE A 169 9.91 17.38 13.12
CA ILE A 169 10.19 17.49 11.68
C ILE A 169 9.24 16.55 10.91
N ALA A 170 8.75 17.01 9.76
CA ALA A 170 7.90 16.19 8.92
C ALA A 170 8.76 15.15 8.17
N SER A 171 8.28 13.91 8.06
CA SER A 171 8.93 12.89 7.22
C SER A 171 9.04 13.41 5.79
N GLN A 172 10.23 13.28 5.22
CA GLN A 172 10.47 13.55 3.80
C GLN A 172 9.86 12.40 2.98
N THR A 173 9.30 12.71 1.81
CA THR A 173 8.73 11.68 0.93
C THR A 173 9.23 11.89 -0.48
N LEU A 174 9.73 10.82 -1.09
CA LEU A 174 10.10 10.79 -2.49
C LEU A 174 9.29 9.68 -3.19
N PRO A 175 8.45 9.99 -4.19
CA PRO A 175 7.66 8.96 -4.86
C PRO A 175 8.54 7.85 -5.44
N GLY A 176 8.18 6.60 -5.18
CA GLY A 176 8.93 5.42 -5.65
C GLY A 176 10.22 5.13 -4.90
N VAL A 177 10.50 5.84 -3.79
CA VAL A 177 11.65 5.58 -2.92
C VAL A 177 11.16 5.57 -1.47
N LEU A 178 11.57 4.56 -0.71
CA LEU A 178 11.29 4.48 0.72
C LEU A 178 12.33 5.32 1.46
N VAL A 179 11.88 6.45 2.04
CA VAL A 179 12.78 7.42 2.69
C VAL A 179 12.61 7.40 4.20
N SER A 180 13.72 7.14 4.89
CA SER A 180 13.88 7.32 6.33
C SER A 180 14.72 8.58 6.59
N SER A 181 14.45 9.28 7.68
CA SER A 181 15.12 10.54 8.00
C SER A 181 15.34 10.66 9.50
N TYR A 182 16.57 10.97 9.88
CA TYR A 182 17.02 11.09 11.25
C TYR A 182 17.70 12.44 11.44
N VAL A 183 17.43 13.05 12.59
CA VAL A 183 18.08 14.31 12.99
C VAL A 183 18.76 14.07 14.32
N HIS A 184 20.07 14.26 14.28
CA HIS A 184 21.04 14.02 15.32
C HIS A 184 21.49 15.40 15.81
N ASP A 185 20.75 15.95 16.76
CA ASP A 185 20.99 17.27 17.30
C ASP A 185 21.89 17.22 18.55
N ILE A 186 22.19 18.38 19.13
CA ILE A 186 23.06 18.46 20.31
C ILE A 186 22.56 17.65 21.51
N GLU A 187 21.25 17.44 21.63
CA GLU A 187 20.66 16.65 22.71
C GLU A 187 20.80 15.15 22.42
N TRP A 188 20.75 14.73 21.16
CA TRP A 188 21.16 13.39 20.75
C TRP A 188 22.64 13.14 21.03
N LEU A 189 23.54 14.05 20.62
CA LEU A 189 24.99 13.93 20.88
C LEU A 189 25.29 13.79 22.36
N ARG A 190 24.70 14.64 23.21
CA ARG A 190 24.84 14.53 24.67
C ARG A 190 24.44 13.15 25.18
N ARG A 191 23.34 12.59 24.68
CA ARG A 191 22.81 11.29 25.12
C ARG A 191 23.59 10.08 24.65
N VAL A 192 24.35 10.19 23.56
CA VAL A 192 25.23 9.11 23.11
C VAL A 192 26.61 9.24 23.75
N SER A 193 27.11 10.46 23.98
CA SER A 193 28.40 10.71 24.63
C SER A 193 28.38 10.57 26.15
N GLU A 194 27.25 10.84 26.79
CA GLU A 194 27.03 10.52 28.21
C GLU A 194 26.33 9.16 28.27
N ASP A 195 26.95 8.16 28.91
CA ASP A 195 26.30 6.88 29.27
C ASP A 195 25.04 7.17 30.13
N ASP A 196 23.93 7.52 29.48
CA ASP A 196 22.70 7.94 30.15
C ASP A 196 22.17 6.75 30.97
N PRO A 197 21.77 6.94 32.24
CA PRO A 197 21.43 5.83 33.11
C PRO A 197 20.31 4.98 32.49
N THR A 198 20.49 3.66 32.49
CA THR A 198 19.47 2.70 32.08
C THR A 198 18.14 3.01 32.79
N GLU A 199 17.11 3.39 32.02
CA GLU A 199 15.79 3.71 32.60
C GLU A 199 15.18 2.42 33.15
N GLN A 200 14.97 2.42 34.46
CA GLN A 200 14.25 1.39 35.18
C GLN A 200 12.79 1.83 35.33
N LEU A 201 11.88 1.06 34.72
CA LEU A 201 10.45 1.21 34.93
C LEU A 201 10.08 0.51 36.22
N ASP A 202 9.36 1.22 37.09
CA ASP A 202 8.94 0.74 38.40
C ASP A 202 7.43 0.50 38.43
N PHE A 203 7.06 -0.73 38.77
CA PHE A 203 5.69 -1.22 38.88
C PHE A 203 5.32 -1.63 40.29
N ARG A 204 6.17 -1.37 41.30
CA ARG A 204 5.90 -1.71 42.71
C ARG A 204 4.58 -1.15 43.23
N ASP A 205 4.19 0.03 42.75
CA ASP A 205 2.93 0.68 43.13
C ASP A 205 1.76 0.34 42.18
N HIS A 206 1.97 -0.56 41.21
CA HIS A 206 0.95 -0.91 40.23
C HIS A 206 0.02 -2.01 40.74
N GLY A 207 -1.30 -1.78 40.71
CA GLY A 207 -2.30 -2.82 41.01
C GLY A 207 -2.12 -3.49 42.38
N GLN A 208 -1.80 -4.78 42.37
CA GLN A 208 -1.59 -5.60 43.59
C GLN A 208 -0.15 -5.56 44.11
N GLY A 209 0.60 -4.51 43.78
CA GLY A 209 2.00 -4.37 44.17
C GLY A 209 2.97 -4.93 43.12
N GLY A 210 2.65 -4.81 41.84
CA GLY A 210 3.42 -5.31 40.69
C GLY A 210 2.57 -5.43 39.42
N LEU A 211 3.21 -5.40 38.24
CA LEU A 211 2.52 -5.61 36.97
C LEU A 211 2.35 -7.11 36.68
N PRO A 212 1.12 -7.63 36.49
CA PRO A 212 0.92 -9.04 36.20
C PRO A 212 1.65 -9.49 34.93
N CYS A 213 2.38 -10.60 35.03
CA CYS A 213 3.14 -11.16 33.93
C CYS A 213 3.17 -12.69 33.96
N LEU A 214 3.43 -13.28 32.79
CA LEU A 214 3.71 -14.70 32.62
C LEU A 214 5.12 -14.84 32.04
N VAL A 215 6.04 -15.45 32.79
CA VAL A 215 7.32 -15.90 32.23
C VAL A 215 7.05 -17.16 31.42
N ALA A 216 6.97 -16.99 30.11
CA ALA A 216 6.52 -18.02 29.17
C ALA A 216 7.62 -19.00 28.75
N SER A 217 8.88 -18.55 28.75
CA SER A 217 10.03 -19.39 28.45
C SER A 217 11.27 -18.91 29.19
N ARG A 218 12.03 -19.88 29.69
CA ARG A 218 13.43 -19.73 30.12
C ARG A 218 14.23 -20.77 29.35
N PHE A 219 15.23 -20.31 28.61
CA PHE A 219 16.10 -21.22 27.88
C PHE A 219 16.94 -22.07 28.86
N PRO A 220 17.49 -23.22 28.42
CA PRO A 220 18.19 -24.16 29.30
C PRO A 220 19.34 -23.53 30.11
N ASP A 221 19.96 -22.48 29.57
CA ASP A 221 21.08 -21.75 30.19
C ASP A 221 20.62 -20.54 31.04
N GLY A 222 19.30 -20.33 31.17
CA GLY A 222 18.70 -19.23 31.92
C GLY A 222 18.38 -17.97 31.11
N GLU A 223 18.89 -17.86 29.87
CA GLU A 223 18.70 -16.68 29.00
C GLU A 223 18.54 -17.04 27.52
N PRO A 224 17.74 -16.27 26.76
CA PRO A 224 16.93 -15.13 27.19
C PRO A 224 15.67 -15.55 27.97
N GLU A 225 15.05 -14.64 28.72
CA GLU A 225 13.71 -14.88 29.30
C GLU A 225 12.65 -14.25 28.41
N VAL A 226 11.52 -14.94 28.18
CA VAL A 226 10.39 -14.37 27.44
C VAL A 226 9.21 -14.15 28.37
N ILE A 227 8.79 -12.90 28.50
CA ILE A 227 7.69 -12.44 29.33
C ILE A 227 6.50 -12.07 28.44
N LEU A 228 5.31 -12.51 28.84
CA LEU A 228 4.05 -12.01 28.32
C LEU A 228 3.37 -11.17 29.40
N THR A 229 2.98 -9.94 29.07
CA THR A 229 2.31 -9.03 30.00
C THR A 229 1.32 -8.12 29.26
N VAL A 230 0.59 -7.30 30.01
CA VAL A 230 -0.34 -6.30 29.49
C VAL A 230 0.07 -4.94 30.04
N LEU A 231 0.56 -4.06 29.15
CA LEU A 231 1.00 -2.72 29.52
C LEU A 231 -0.17 -1.73 29.47
N PRO A 232 -0.23 -0.76 30.40
CA PRO A 232 -1.13 0.38 30.29
C PRO A 232 -0.83 1.21 29.04
N GLY A 233 -1.87 1.63 28.32
CA GLY A 233 -1.73 2.47 27.13
C GLY A 233 -1.07 3.82 27.43
N GLU A 234 -1.41 4.41 28.57
CA GLU A 234 -0.82 5.67 29.02
C GLU A 234 0.69 5.56 29.29
N LEU A 235 1.15 4.44 29.85
CA LEU A 235 2.59 4.19 30.06
C LEU A 235 3.34 4.26 28.73
N LEU A 236 2.84 3.57 27.70
CA LEU A 236 3.43 3.58 26.36
C LEU A 236 3.45 4.97 25.74
N ALA A 237 2.36 5.74 25.88
CA ALA A 237 2.30 7.12 25.39
C ALA A 237 3.33 8.03 26.09
N ARG A 238 3.49 7.89 27.42
CA ARG A 238 4.47 8.65 28.21
C ARG A 238 5.91 8.27 27.87
N LEU A 239 6.21 6.98 27.74
CA LEU A 239 7.52 6.49 27.33
C LEU A 239 7.91 7.06 25.96
N TYR A 240 6.98 7.05 25.02
CA TYR A 240 7.20 7.63 23.69
C TYR A 240 7.41 9.14 23.73
N ASP A 241 6.69 9.87 24.59
CA ASP A 241 6.85 11.32 24.74
C ASP A 241 8.23 11.70 25.25
N ARG A 242 8.78 10.92 26.18
CA ARG A 242 10.07 11.19 26.83
C ARG A 242 11.27 10.72 25.99
N ARG A 243 11.20 9.51 25.44
CA ARG A 243 12.38 8.78 24.90
C ARG A 243 12.10 8.07 23.59
N ARG A 244 11.37 8.73 22.67
CA ARG A 244 10.96 8.16 21.37
C ARG A 244 12.09 7.42 20.65
N ASP A 245 13.23 8.10 20.48
CA ASP A 245 14.31 7.61 19.62
C ASP A 245 14.98 6.38 20.23
N GLU A 246 15.06 6.34 21.57
CA GLU A 246 15.65 5.26 22.36
C GLU A 246 14.72 4.06 22.47
N LEU A 247 13.44 4.32 22.76
CA LEU A 247 12.38 3.32 22.81
C LEU A 247 12.22 2.61 21.47
N LEU A 248 12.58 3.27 20.36
CA LEU A 248 12.51 2.72 19.01
C LEU A 248 13.88 2.48 18.37
N ARG A 249 15.00 2.57 19.09
CA ARG A 249 16.37 2.43 18.54
C ARG A 249 16.52 1.14 17.74
N ARG A 250 16.05 0.02 18.28
CA ARG A 250 16.10 -1.30 17.65
C ARG A 250 14.88 -1.63 16.78
N ASN A 251 14.01 -0.65 16.49
CA ASN A 251 12.85 -0.83 15.62
C ASN A 251 13.22 -0.55 14.16
N VAL A 252 13.39 -1.60 13.35
CA VAL A 252 13.69 -1.48 11.90
C VAL A 252 12.54 -0.87 11.09
N ARG A 253 11.36 -0.65 11.67
CA ARG A 253 10.20 -0.08 10.99
C ARG A 253 9.90 1.31 11.53
N ILE A 254 10.62 2.32 11.03
CA ILE A 254 10.35 3.69 11.45
C ILE A 254 8.95 4.12 11.00
N TYR A 255 8.25 4.70 11.97
CA TYR A 255 6.95 5.32 11.83
C TYR A 255 6.96 6.34 10.69
N LEU A 256 6.59 5.88 9.50
CA LEU A 256 6.13 6.74 8.42
C LEU A 256 4.89 7.47 8.95
N ARG A 257 5.02 8.78 9.21
CA ARG A 257 3.87 9.70 9.29
C ARG A 257 3.26 9.78 7.90
N SER A 258 2.63 8.70 7.45
CA SER A 258 1.89 8.64 6.21
C SER A 258 0.50 8.11 6.53
N LYS A 259 -0.50 8.79 5.96
CA LYS A 259 -1.94 8.63 6.18
C LYS A 259 -2.43 7.25 5.74
N MET A 260 -2.06 6.20 6.46
CA MET A 260 -2.50 4.83 6.19
C MET A 260 -3.81 4.54 6.94
N LYS A 261 -4.70 3.83 6.26
CA LYS A 261 -6.02 3.42 6.76
C LYS A 261 -5.94 2.69 8.12
N VAL A 262 -4.86 1.93 8.36
CA VAL A 262 -4.60 1.17 9.60
C VAL A 262 -4.50 2.09 10.82
N ASN A 263 -3.82 3.23 10.69
CA ASN A 263 -3.70 4.20 11.78
C ASN A 263 -5.05 4.80 12.16
N ARG A 264 -6.00 4.91 11.20
CA ARG A 264 -7.33 5.47 11.47
C ARG A 264 -8.19 4.55 12.34
N ASP A 265 -8.18 3.25 12.07
CA ASP A 265 -8.96 2.29 12.84
C ASP A 265 -8.38 2.11 14.26
N MET A 266 -7.04 2.17 14.39
CA MET A 266 -6.36 2.19 15.69
C MET A 266 -6.64 3.48 16.47
N MET A 267 -6.59 4.64 15.83
CA MET A 267 -6.99 5.91 16.45
C MET A 267 -8.47 5.91 16.86
N ARG A 268 -9.36 5.31 16.06
CA ARG A 268 -10.78 5.16 16.40
C ARG A 268 -10.93 4.30 17.65
N SER A 269 -10.39 3.08 17.65
CA SER A 269 -10.49 2.18 18.80
C SER A 269 -9.85 2.77 20.06
N ALA A 270 -8.74 3.50 19.94
CA ALA A 270 -8.14 4.19 21.09
C ALA A 270 -9.01 5.33 21.67
N ARG A 271 -9.87 5.95 20.86
CA ARG A 271 -10.73 7.09 21.28
C ARG A 271 -12.14 6.67 21.69
N GLU A 272 -12.72 5.73 20.95
CA GLU A 272 -14.14 5.37 21.04
C GLU A 272 -14.37 4.08 21.83
N GLU A 273 -13.39 3.17 21.85
CA GLU A 273 -13.51 1.82 22.42
C GLU A 273 -12.22 1.38 23.15
N PRO A 274 -11.61 2.21 24.04
CA PRO A 274 -10.29 1.95 24.62
C PRO A 274 -10.21 0.61 25.37
N GLU A 275 -11.30 0.16 25.99
CA GLU A 275 -11.41 -1.12 26.69
C GLU A 275 -11.32 -2.33 25.74
N ARG A 276 -11.66 -2.15 24.46
CA ARG A 276 -11.55 -3.18 23.42
C ARG A 276 -10.23 -3.13 22.66
N PHE A 277 -9.39 -2.14 22.92
CA PHE A 277 -8.17 -1.90 22.16
C PHE A 277 -7.26 -3.15 22.09
N ILE A 278 -7.11 -3.86 23.21
CA ILE A 278 -6.31 -5.08 23.32
C ILE A 278 -6.82 -6.22 22.41
N ALA A 279 -8.13 -6.26 22.12
CA ALA A 279 -8.74 -7.26 21.26
C ALA A 279 -8.74 -6.86 19.77
N LEU A 280 -8.76 -5.55 19.50
CA LEU A 280 -8.86 -5.00 18.14
C LEU A 280 -7.52 -4.72 17.48
N ASN A 281 -6.44 -4.60 18.27
CA ASN A 281 -5.12 -4.21 17.79
C ASN A 281 -4.07 -5.23 18.21
N ASN A 282 -3.03 -5.36 17.38
CA ASN A 282 -1.87 -6.15 17.74
C ASN A 282 -1.13 -5.50 18.91
N GLY A 283 -0.61 -6.34 19.80
CA GLY A 283 0.29 -5.93 20.87
C GLY A 283 1.65 -5.43 20.37
N ILE A 284 2.57 -5.23 21.31
CA ILE A 284 3.96 -4.89 21.02
C ILE A 284 4.88 -6.09 21.26
N SER A 285 6.00 -6.12 20.54
CA SER A 285 7.16 -6.94 20.91
C SER A 285 8.31 -6.01 21.27
N ALA A 286 8.99 -6.32 22.37
CA ALA A 286 10.05 -5.51 22.91
C ALA A 286 11.20 -6.38 23.45
N VAL A 287 12.36 -5.77 23.60
CA VAL A 287 13.52 -6.31 24.32
C VAL A 287 13.80 -5.44 25.54
N ALA A 288 14.38 -6.01 26.59
CA ALA A 288 14.79 -5.28 27.79
C ALA A 288 16.06 -5.91 28.37
N ARG A 289 16.83 -5.14 29.13
CA ARG A 289 18.08 -5.60 29.75
C ARG A 289 17.88 -6.39 31.04
N GLY A 290 16.80 -6.11 31.76
CA GLY A 290 16.55 -6.70 33.07
C GLY A 290 15.09 -6.62 33.47
N ALA A 291 14.68 -7.53 34.34
CA ALA A 291 13.38 -7.50 35.00
C ALA A 291 13.50 -8.14 36.39
N SER A 292 12.75 -7.62 37.36
CA SER A 292 12.61 -8.21 38.70
C SER A 292 11.15 -8.56 38.98
N TYR A 293 10.92 -9.54 39.86
CA TYR A 293 9.60 -10.12 40.07
C TYR A 293 9.32 -10.47 41.54
N THR A 294 8.04 -10.60 41.87
CA THR A 294 7.53 -11.17 43.13
C THR A 294 6.45 -12.21 42.83
N GLY A 295 6.01 -12.94 43.88
CA GLY A 295 4.93 -13.93 43.78
C GLY A 295 5.24 -15.05 42.79
N ASP A 296 6.45 -15.63 42.85
CA ASP A 296 6.90 -16.69 41.96
C ASP A 296 6.79 -16.34 40.45
N PHE A 297 7.32 -15.18 40.07
CA PHE A 297 7.36 -14.69 38.67
C PHE A 297 5.99 -14.31 38.07
N THR A 298 4.99 -14.05 38.92
CA THR A 298 3.65 -13.62 38.48
C THR A 298 3.48 -12.10 38.46
N LEU A 299 4.30 -11.36 39.23
CA LEU A 299 4.23 -9.91 39.35
C LEU A 299 5.59 -9.27 39.06
N MET A 300 5.72 -8.59 37.93
CA MET A 300 6.90 -7.82 37.57
C MET A 300 6.97 -6.52 38.38
N GLN A 301 8.08 -6.31 39.08
CA GLN A 301 8.34 -5.13 39.91
C GLN A 301 9.09 -4.06 39.14
N THR A 302 10.16 -4.44 38.44
CA THR A 302 10.94 -3.51 37.62
C THR A 302 11.24 -4.07 36.25
N LEU A 303 11.49 -3.18 35.29
CA LEU A 303 11.90 -3.51 33.93
C LEU A 303 12.92 -2.48 33.45
N ASP A 304 14.09 -2.96 33.05
CA ASP A 304 15.26 -2.12 32.75
C ASP A 304 15.47 -2.01 31.23
N ASP A 305 15.63 -0.79 30.73
CA ASP A 305 15.96 -0.47 29.34
C ASP A 305 15.01 -1.14 28.31
N LEU A 306 13.72 -0.82 28.42
CA LEU A 306 12.69 -1.31 27.51
C LEU A 306 12.85 -0.70 26.11
N GLN A 307 12.97 -1.54 25.08
CA GLN A 307 13.07 -1.13 23.68
C GLN A 307 12.06 -1.89 22.81
N ILE A 308 11.20 -1.16 22.09
CA ILE A 308 10.14 -1.72 21.26
C ILE A 308 10.68 -2.08 19.87
N VAL A 309 10.75 -3.38 19.58
CA VAL A 309 11.24 -3.89 18.29
C VAL A 309 10.13 -4.11 17.26
N ASN A 310 8.88 -4.30 17.70
CA ASN A 310 7.67 -4.25 16.86
C ASN A 310 6.54 -3.57 17.66
N GLY A 311 5.79 -2.67 17.02
CA GLY A 311 4.70 -1.94 17.66
C GLY A 311 4.90 -0.42 17.69
N GLY A 312 5.92 0.12 17.00
CA GLY A 312 6.17 1.56 16.93
C GLY A 312 4.96 2.37 16.43
N GLN A 313 4.14 1.80 15.54
CA GLN A 313 2.87 2.41 15.11
C GLN A 313 1.82 2.47 16.23
N THR A 314 1.70 1.41 17.03
CA THR A 314 0.82 1.36 18.20
C THR A 314 1.21 2.43 19.20
N THR A 315 2.48 2.45 19.61
CA THR A 315 2.99 3.41 20.59
C THR A 315 2.88 4.86 20.11
N ALA A 316 3.23 5.14 18.85
CA ALA A 316 3.09 6.48 18.28
C ALA A 316 1.63 6.93 18.14
N THR A 317 0.72 6.02 17.78
CA THR A 317 -0.72 6.33 17.67
C THR A 317 -1.30 6.67 19.04
N LEU A 318 -0.95 5.92 20.08
CA LEU A 318 -1.36 6.21 21.46
C LEU A 318 -0.85 7.58 21.91
N HIS A 319 0.43 7.90 21.65
CA HIS A 319 0.98 9.23 21.91
C HIS A 319 0.23 10.34 21.17
N GLU A 320 -0.06 10.15 19.89
CA GLU A 320 -0.75 11.14 19.05
C GLU A 320 -2.16 11.45 19.56
N VAL A 321 -2.94 10.42 19.91
CA VAL A 321 -4.30 10.64 20.44
C VAL A 321 -4.28 11.21 21.87
N TRP A 322 -3.27 10.86 22.68
CA TRP A 322 -3.08 11.39 24.02
C TRP A 322 -2.68 12.88 24.03
N LYS A 323 -1.79 13.28 23.11
CA LYS A 323 -1.31 14.68 22.97
C LYS A 323 -2.16 15.55 22.04
N ASP A 324 -3.27 15.04 21.50
CA ASP A 324 -4.16 15.84 20.65
C ASP A 324 -4.70 17.03 21.44
N ARG A 325 -4.28 18.24 21.04
CA ARG A 325 -4.63 19.49 21.72
C ARG A 325 -6.12 19.85 21.62
N ARG A 326 -6.85 19.30 20.65
CA ARG A 326 -8.27 19.60 20.44
C ARG A 326 -9.16 18.60 21.15
N HIS A 327 -8.81 17.32 21.06
CA HIS A 327 -9.60 16.22 21.63
C HIS A 327 -8.65 15.13 22.14
N PRO A 328 -8.05 15.30 23.33
CA PRO A 328 -7.16 14.29 23.90
C PRO A 328 -7.96 13.03 24.26
N ALA A 329 -7.41 11.87 23.95
CA ALA A 329 -7.97 10.58 24.34
C ALA A 329 -7.56 10.23 25.77
N ASP A 330 -8.50 9.71 26.56
CA ASP A 330 -8.21 9.06 27.84
C ASP A 330 -7.72 7.63 27.57
N LEU A 331 -6.51 7.32 28.03
CA LEU A 331 -5.87 6.01 27.85
C LEU A 331 -5.89 5.15 29.12
N SER A 332 -6.58 5.60 30.18
CA SER A 332 -6.60 4.95 31.50
C SER A 332 -7.14 3.51 31.47
N GLU A 333 -8.13 3.24 30.63
CA GLU A 333 -8.72 1.90 30.40
C GLU A 333 -8.05 1.14 29.24
N LEU A 334 -7.15 1.80 28.49
CA LEU A 334 -6.50 1.19 27.34
C LEU A 334 -5.40 0.23 27.79
N ARG A 335 -5.41 -0.97 27.23
CA ARG A 335 -4.46 -2.05 27.53
C ARG A 335 -3.80 -2.55 26.25
N VAL A 336 -2.51 -2.85 26.32
CA VAL A 336 -1.73 -3.34 25.17
C VAL A 336 -1.00 -4.61 25.58
N GLN A 337 -1.25 -5.71 24.86
CA GLN A 337 -0.48 -6.95 25.04
C GLN A 337 1.00 -6.68 24.70
N ALA A 338 1.93 -7.19 25.50
CA ALA A 338 3.36 -7.10 25.25
C ALA A 338 4.03 -8.46 25.37
N LYS A 339 4.89 -8.79 24.39
CA LYS A 339 5.89 -9.85 24.49
C LYS A 339 7.26 -9.20 24.68
N ILE A 340 7.89 -9.42 25.82
CA ILE A 340 9.15 -8.80 26.20
C ILE A 340 10.21 -9.90 26.32
N THR A 341 11.31 -9.77 25.58
CA THR A 341 12.45 -10.67 25.71
C THR A 341 13.54 -9.99 26.56
N ILE A 342 13.91 -10.61 27.67
CA ILE A 342 15.00 -10.14 28.53
C ILE A 342 16.32 -10.70 28.02
N ILE A 343 17.24 -9.80 27.71
CA ILE A 343 18.61 -10.09 27.24
C ILE A 343 19.53 -9.39 28.24
N ARG A 344 20.13 -10.15 29.17
CA ARG A 344 20.99 -9.54 30.22
C ARG A 344 22.44 -9.42 29.78
N GLN A 345 22.83 -10.19 28.77
CA GLN A 345 24.15 -10.12 28.16
C GLN A 345 24.33 -8.79 27.44
N ASP A 346 25.31 -8.01 27.89
CA ASP A 346 25.77 -6.78 27.25
C ASP A 346 27.02 -7.07 26.42
N ASP A 347 26.88 -7.99 25.47
CA ASP A 347 27.93 -8.42 24.55
C ASP A 347 27.41 -8.53 23.12
N GLU A 348 28.31 -8.75 22.16
CA GLU A 348 27.96 -8.88 20.74
C GLU A 348 26.92 -9.98 20.46
N GLN A 349 26.77 -10.98 21.34
CA GLN A 349 25.80 -12.05 21.16
C GLN A 349 24.40 -11.58 21.57
N GLY A 350 24.30 -10.85 22.68
CA GLY A 350 23.08 -10.17 23.12
C GLY A 350 22.54 -9.19 22.06
N ASP A 351 23.43 -8.40 21.46
CA ASP A 351 23.05 -7.46 20.39
C ASP A 351 22.59 -8.16 19.11
N ARG A 352 23.31 -9.19 18.67
CA ARG A 352 22.90 -10.01 17.53
C ARG A 352 21.54 -10.65 17.75
N LEU A 353 21.27 -11.14 18.96
CA LEU A 353 19.97 -11.72 19.30
C LEU A 353 18.86 -10.67 19.29
N ALA A 354 19.10 -9.48 19.85
CA ALA A 354 18.15 -8.37 19.82
C ALA A 354 17.80 -7.97 18.37
N GLN A 355 18.81 -7.91 17.50
CA GLN A 355 18.65 -7.63 16.06
C GLN A 355 17.83 -8.73 15.35
N GLN A 356 18.12 -10.00 15.60
CA GLN A 356 17.36 -11.12 15.03
C GLN A 356 15.89 -11.09 15.48
N ILE A 357 15.63 -10.77 16.75
CA ILE A 357 14.26 -10.60 17.27
C ILE A 357 13.57 -9.45 16.55
N ALA A 358 14.25 -8.32 16.34
CA ALA A 358 13.69 -7.20 15.59
C ALA A 358 13.35 -7.57 14.14
N LEU A 359 14.26 -8.24 13.42
CA LEU A 359 14.04 -8.67 12.04
C LEU A 359 12.87 -9.65 11.92
N THR A 360 12.81 -10.65 12.80
CA THR A 360 11.78 -11.70 12.77
C THR A 360 10.42 -11.21 13.28
N ALA A 361 10.38 -10.29 14.25
CA ALA A 361 9.13 -9.69 14.69
C ALA A 361 8.51 -8.83 13.58
N ASN A 362 9.32 -8.20 12.72
CA ASN A 362 8.85 -7.31 11.65
C ASN A 362 8.50 -8.02 10.33
N SER A 363 8.86 -9.31 10.17
CA SER A 363 8.62 -10.08 8.94
C SER A 363 7.20 -10.65 8.81
N GLN A 364 6.30 -10.38 9.76
CA GLN A 364 4.90 -10.77 9.65
C GLN A 364 4.22 -10.03 8.48
N SER A 365 3.75 -10.80 7.49
CA SER A 365 3.16 -10.28 6.27
C SER A 365 1.91 -9.46 6.55
N ARG A 366 1.77 -8.30 5.89
CA ARG A 366 0.58 -7.46 5.97
C ARG A 366 -0.65 -8.25 5.50
N ILE A 367 -1.63 -8.46 6.38
CA ILE A 367 -2.94 -8.99 6.00
C ILE A 367 -3.59 -8.00 5.02
N THR A 368 -3.88 -8.47 3.81
CA THR A 368 -4.51 -7.68 2.74
C THR A 368 -6.03 -7.74 2.82
N MET A 369 -6.73 -6.85 2.09
CA MET A 369 -8.20 -6.95 2.02
C MET A 369 -8.60 -8.26 1.35
N SER A 370 -7.82 -8.68 0.36
CA SER A 370 -8.00 -9.98 -0.26
C SER A 370 -7.99 -11.08 0.82
N ASP A 371 -7.00 -11.12 1.72
CA ASP A 371 -6.89 -12.16 2.76
C ASP A 371 -8.13 -12.21 3.67
N LEU A 372 -8.62 -11.04 4.11
CA LEU A 372 -9.82 -10.92 4.95
C LEU A 372 -11.11 -11.40 4.25
N LEU A 373 -11.21 -11.22 2.94
CA LEU A 373 -12.37 -11.62 2.15
C LEU A 373 -12.37 -13.12 1.80
N SER A 374 -11.30 -13.85 2.09
CA SER A 374 -11.16 -15.26 1.67
C SER A 374 -12.24 -16.21 2.24
N GLY A 375 -12.96 -15.82 3.29
CA GLY A 375 -14.05 -16.62 3.87
C GLY A 375 -15.43 -16.42 3.24
N ASP A 376 -15.59 -15.39 2.40
CA ASP A 376 -16.86 -15.01 1.79
C ASP A 376 -17.46 -16.16 0.93
N PRO A 377 -18.78 -16.47 1.06
CA PRO A 377 -19.45 -17.48 0.23
C PRO A 377 -19.20 -17.35 -1.27
N TYR A 378 -19.19 -16.12 -1.81
CA TYR A 378 -18.93 -15.86 -3.22
C TYR A 378 -17.53 -16.36 -3.62
N GLU A 379 -16.51 -16.07 -2.81
CA GLU A 379 -15.13 -16.48 -3.07
C GLU A 379 -14.95 -18.00 -2.98
N ARG A 380 -15.59 -18.63 -2.00
CA ARG A 380 -15.55 -20.09 -1.81
C ARG A 380 -16.22 -20.83 -2.96
N SER A 381 -17.36 -20.35 -3.43
CA SER A 381 -18.07 -20.96 -4.56
C SER A 381 -17.25 -20.91 -5.85
N LEU A 382 -16.59 -19.78 -6.17
CA LEU A 382 -15.69 -19.69 -7.33
C LEU A 382 -14.51 -20.67 -7.24
N GLU A 383 -13.93 -20.85 -6.05
CA GLU A 383 -12.89 -21.85 -5.83
C GLU A 383 -13.39 -23.25 -6.17
N VAL A 384 -14.51 -23.68 -5.58
CA VAL A 384 -15.09 -25.02 -5.81
C VAL A 384 -15.35 -25.25 -7.29
N ILE A 385 -16.04 -24.31 -7.94
CA ILE A 385 -16.33 -24.37 -9.37
C ILE A 385 -15.04 -24.49 -10.19
N SER A 386 -14.00 -23.73 -9.87
CA SER A 386 -12.71 -23.78 -10.59
C SER A 386 -12.03 -25.15 -10.52
N ARG A 387 -12.23 -25.91 -9.42
CA ARG A 387 -11.65 -27.25 -9.24
C ARG A 387 -12.38 -28.31 -10.04
N GLU A 388 -13.67 -28.13 -10.27
CA GLU A 388 -14.54 -29.09 -10.95
C GLU A 388 -14.56 -28.89 -12.47
N ARG A 389 -14.36 -27.65 -12.92
CA ARG A 389 -14.51 -27.27 -14.33
C ARG A 389 -13.25 -27.52 -15.16
N ARG A 390 -13.45 -27.96 -16.41
CA ARG A 390 -12.39 -28.13 -17.41
C ARG A 390 -12.75 -27.37 -18.68
N TYR A 391 -11.73 -26.81 -19.32
CA TYR A 391 -11.84 -25.98 -20.51
C TYR A 391 -10.86 -26.48 -21.57
N ALA A 392 -11.17 -26.26 -22.85
CA ALA A 392 -10.24 -26.60 -23.92
C ALA A 392 -9.03 -25.64 -23.89
N SER A 393 -7.84 -26.20 -24.07
CA SER A 393 -6.58 -25.47 -24.18
C SER A 393 -5.74 -26.15 -25.26
N GLY A 394 -6.00 -25.81 -26.52
CA GLY A 394 -5.46 -26.55 -27.66
C GLY A 394 -6.04 -27.97 -27.72
N ALA A 395 -5.17 -28.98 -27.81
CA ALA A 395 -5.57 -30.39 -27.92
C ALA A 395 -5.89 -31.07 -26.58
N VAL A 396 -5.71 -30.38 -25.44
CA VAL A 396 -5.91 -30.93 -24.10
C VAL A 396 -6.95 -30.13 -23.32
N GLN A 397 -7.44 -30.72 -22.23
CA GLN A 397 -8.29 -30.03 -21.27
C GLN A 397 -7.49 -29.62 -20.03
N THR A 398 -7.65 -28.37 -19.63
CA THR A 398 -7.04 -27.79 -18.43
C THR A 398 -8.12 -27.14 -17.56
N GLY A 399 -7.80 -26.86 -16.29
CA GLY A 399 -8.64 -26.10 -15.38
C GLY A 399 -8.08 -24.69 -15.21
N TRP A 400 -8.95 -23.69 -15.31
CA TRP A 400 -8.61 -22.36 -14.82
C TRP A 400 -8.67 -22.37 -13.30
N PHE A 401 -7.56 -22.03 -12.65
CA PHE A 401 -7.41 -22.07 -11.20
C PHE A 401 -7.89 -20.76 -10.58
N TYR A 402 -8.90 -20.81 -9.73
CA TYR A 402 -9.26 -19.64 -8.91
C TYR A 402 -8.41 -19.60 -7.64
N GLU A 403 -7.54 -18.60 -7.51
CA GLU A 403 -6.68 -18.42 -6.34
C GLU A 403 -7.40 -17.58 -5.29
N ARG A 404 -8.12 -18.26 -4.39
CA ARG A 404 -8.82 -17.61 -3.28
C ARG A 404 -7.87 -17.20 -2.17
N VAL A 405 -6.85 -18.00 -1.86
CA VAL A 405 -5.82 -17.68 -0.86
C VAL A 405 -4.49 -17.51 -1.57
N ARG A 406 -3.76 -16.44 -1.27
CA ARG A 406 -2.49 -16.14 -1.95
C ARG A 406 -1.52 -17.32 -1.84
N GLY A 407 -0.95 -17.74 -2.97
CA GLY A 407 0.02 -18.83 -3.02
C GLY A 407 -0.59 -20.24 -3.01
N GLN A 408 -1.91 -20.36 -3.04
CA GLN A 408 -2.59 -21.66 -3.10
C GLN A 408 -2.22 -22.43 -4.38
N HIS A 409 -2.06 -21.74 -5.51
CA HIS A 409 -1.63 -22.38 -6.77
C HIS A 409 -0.19 -22.87 -6.68
N ALA A 410 0.72 -22.00 -6.23
CA ALA A 410 2.12 -22.33 -6.05
C ALA A 410 2.31 -23.51 -5.07
N GLY A 411 1.56 -23.53 -3.97
CA GLY A 411 1.53 -24.65 -3.03
C GLY A 411 1.06 -25.96 -3.67
N LEU A 412 0.01 -25.92 -4.49
CA LEU A 412 -0.46 -27.11 -5.22
C LEU A 412 0.60 -27.65 -6.19
N LEU A 413 1.31 -26.76 -6.89
CA LEU A 413 2.39 -27.15 -7.81
C LEU A 413 3.63 -27.69 -7.08
N ALA A 414 3.91 -27.16 -5.89
CA ALA A 414 5.02 -27.63 -5.05
C ALA A 414 4.77 -29.05 -4.51
N LEU A 415 3.50 -29.41 -4.24
CA LEU A 415 3.11 -30.75 -3.80
C LEU A 415 3.25 -31.80 -4.92
N ASP A 416 2.80 -31.48 -6.14
CA ASP A 416 3.00 -32.33 -7.30
C ASP A 416 3.10 -31.50 -8.59
N ARG A 417 4.25 -31.57 -9.25
CA ARG A 417 4.50 -30.87 -10.53
C ARG A 417 3.54 -31.30 -11.64
N LYS A 418 2.92 -32.49 -11.58
CA LYS A 418 1.91 -32.92 -12.56
C LYS A 418 0.68 -31.99 -12.57
N ASN A 419 0.41 -31.31 -11.45
CA ASN A 419 -0.66 -30.32 -11.37
C ASN A 419 -0.46 -29.14 -12.31
N GLU A 420 0.77 -28.85 -12.77
CA GLU A 420 1.03 -27.77 -13.73
C GLU A 420 0.42 -28.08 -15.11
N LYS A 421 0.28 -29.37 -15.46
CA LYS A 421 -0.44 -29.77 -16.68
C LYS A 421 -1.95 -29.54 -16.55
N LEU A 422 -2.48 -29.70 -15.35
CA LEU A 422 -3.91 -29.55 -15.08
C LEU A 422 -4.30 -28.09 -14.86
N TYR A 423 -3.46 -27.32 -14.16
CA TYR A 423 -3.64 -25.91 -13.82
C TYR A 423 -2.38 -25.12 -14.22
N PRO A 424 -2.23 -24.76 -15.50
CA PRO A 424 -1.10 -23.98 -15.99
C PRO A 424 -0.96 -22.62 -15.29
N ARG A 425 0.27 -22.10 -15.21
CA ARG A 425 0.56 -20.81 -14.55
C ARG A 425 -0.12 -19.60 -15.20
N ASP A 426 -0.40 -19.68 -16.50
CA ASP A 426 -1.09 -18.63 -17.26
C ASP A 426 -2.63 -18.74 -17.18
N GLN A 427 -3.15 -19.75 -16.47
CA GLN A 427 -4.59 -19.99 -16.28
C GLN A 427 -5.01 -19.81 -14.82
N VAL A 428 -4.48 -18.77 -14.16
CA VAL A 428 -4.78 -18.45 -12.76
C VAL A 428 -5.54 -17.14 -12.67
N ILE A 429 -6.68 -17.17 -11.96
CA ILE A 429 -7.48 -15.98 -11.66
C ILE A 429 -7.49 -15.77 -10.15
N ASP A 430 -6.81 -14.72 -9.69
CA ASP A 430 -6.94 -14.25 -8.31
C ASP A 430 -8.15 -13.30 -8.14
N LYS A 431 -8.54 -13.05 -6.88
CA LYS A 431 -9.70 -12.21 -6.53
C LYS A 431 -9.61 -10.79 -7.10
N GLY A 432 -8.42 -10.20 -7.05
CA GLY A 432 -8.19 -8.84 -7.55
C GLY A 432 -8.26 -8.78 -9.07
N TYR A 433 -7.73 -9.80 -9.75
CA TYR A 433 -7.82 -9.93 -11.19
C TYR A 433 -9.26 -10.15 -11.65
N ALA A 434 -10.01 -11.04 -10.99
CA ALA A 434 -11.45 -11.23 -11.25
C ALA A 434 -12.24 -9.91 -11.12
N ALA A 435 -11.99 -9.14 -10.06
CA ALA A 435 -12.62 -7.83 -9.89
C ALA A 435 -12.28 -6.86 -11.02
N GLN A 436 -11.03 -6.84 -11.50
CA GLN A 436 -10.64 -6.01 -12.63
C GLN A 436 -11.36 -6.41 -13.91
N LEU A 437 -11.49 -7.71 -14.21
CA LEU A 437 -12.20 -8.21 -15.38
C LEU A 437 -13.68 -7.78 -15.35
N LEU A 438 -14.36 -8.02 -14.22
CA LEU A 438 -15.79 -7.73 -14.06
C LEU A 438 -16.10 -6.23 -14.07
N LEU A 439 -15.28 -5.40 -13.40
CA LEU A 439 -15.45 -3.95 -13.45
C LEU A 439 -15.19 -3.38 -14.85
N SER A 440 -14.20 -3.93 -15.56
CA SER A 440 -13.90 -3.51 -16.93
C SER A 440 -15.06 -3.84 -17.86
N TRP A 441 -15.52 -5.10 -17.86
CA TRP A 441 -16.66 -5.52 -18.67
C TRP A 441 -17.95 -4.78 -18.30
N GLY A 442 -18.10 -4.40 -17.03
CA GLY A 442 -19.20 -3.56 -16.54
C GLY A 442 -19.11 -2.07 -16.93
N GLY A 443 -18.18 -1.68 -17.81
CA GLY A 443 -18.04 -0.29 -18.29
C GLY A 443 -17.38 0.65 -17.27
N GLN A 444 -16.62 0.13 -16.32
CA GLN A 444 -15.94 0.90 -15.28
C GLN A 444 -14.40 0.70 -15.30
N PRO A 445 -13.74 0.88 -16.46
CA PRO A 445 -12.31 0.60 -16.60
C PRO A 445 -11.43 1.50 -15.71
N TYR A 446 -11.87 2.73 -15.44
CA TYR A 446 -11.16 3.66 -14.55
C TYR A 446 -11.15 3.22 -13.08
N ARG A 447 -12.15 2.46 -12.61
CA ARG A 447 -12.15 1.85 -11.27
C ARG A 447 -11.29 0.58 -11.25
N ALA A 448 -11.31 -0.21 -12.33
CA ALA A 448 -10.43 -1.37 -12.49
C ALA A 448 -8.94 -0.97 -12.57
N ALA A 449 -8.65 0.22 -13.10
CA ALA A 449 -7.32 0.83 -13.19
C ALA A 449 -6.70 1.27 -11.85
N LEU A 450 -7.43 1.22 -10.73
CA LEU A 450 -6.92 1.63 -9.41
C LEU A 450 -5.91 0.62 -8.80
N GLY A 451 -5.72 -0.53 -9.44
CA GLY A 451 -4.93 -1.66 -8.95
C GLY A 451 -5.81 -2.75 -8.31
N ARG A 452 -5.31 -4.00 -8.31
CA ARG A 452 -6.05 -5.22 -7.93
C ARG A 452 -6.80 -5.11 -6.60
N GLU A 453 -6.14 -4.67 -5.52
CA GLU A 453 -6.76 -4.53 -4.19
C GLU A 453 -7.88 -3.49 -4.14
N LYS A 454 -7.68 -2.32 -4.77
CA LYS A 454 -8.69 -1.25 -4.77
C LYS A 454 -9.87 -1.61 -5.66
N ALA A 455 -9.62 -2.26 -6.80
CA ALA A 455 -10.65 -2.81 -7.67
C ALA A 455 -11.51 -3.85 -6.95
N LEU A 456 -10.89 -4.79 -6.21
CA LEU A 456 -11.61 -5.78 -5.40
C LEU A 456 -12.52 -5.11 -4.37
N LYS A 457 -11.99 -4.13 -3.61
CA LYS A 457 -12.80 -3.38 -2.64
C LYS A 457 -14.01 -2.72 -3.31
N VAL A 458 -13.77 -2.00 -4.41
CA VAL A 458 -14.83 -1.34 -5.18
C VAL A 458 -15.89 -2.33 -5.64
N PHE A 459 -15.48 -3.47 -6.18
CA PHE A 459 -16.39 -4.50 -6.66
C PHE A 459 -17.25 -5.07 -5.51
N LYS A 460 -16.65 -5.33 -4.36
CA LYS A 460 -17.37 -5.80 -3.17
C LYS A 460 -18.32 -4.76 -2.59
N ASP A 461 -17.92 -3.49 -2.56
CA ASP A 461 -18.78 -2.38 -2.15
C ASP A 461 -20.01 -2.29 -3.09
N ASP A 462 -19.81 -2.41 -4.41
CA ASP A 462 -20.89 -2.42 -5.41
C ASP A 462 -21.81 -3.65 -5.25
N LEU A 463 -21.27 -4.83 -4.95
CA LEU A 463 -22.08 -6.04 -4.67
C LEU A 463 -22.90 -5.89 -3.38
N LYS A 464 -22.30 -5.37 -2.31
CA LYS A 464 -22.98 -5.13 -1.03
C LYS A 464 -24.07 -4.07 -1.17
N ALA A 465 -23.86 -3.03 -1.98
CA ALA A 465 -24.88 -2.04 -2.27
C ALA A 465 -26.11 -2.62 -2.99
N ARG A 466 -25.95 -3.71 -3.75
CA ARG A 466 -27.06 -4.43 -4.41
C ARG A 466 -27.82 -5.34 -3.45
N ASN A 467 -27.18 -5.83 -2.39
CA ASN A 467 -27.81 -6.64 -1.35
C ASN A 467 -27.40 -6.16 0.07
N PRO A 468 -27.93 -5.01 0.55
CA PRO A 468 -27.44 -4.39 1.79
C PRO A 468 -27.67 -5.20 3.06
N GLU A 469 -28.73 -6.03 3.08
CA GLU A 469 -29.20 -6.74 4.29
C GLU A 469 -28.96 -8.26 4.25
N GLY A 470 -28.39 -8.79 3.16
CA GLY A 470 -28.14 -10.22 3.00
C GLY A 470 -26.66 -10.56 2.78
N PRO A 471 -26.25 -11.82 3.00
CA PRO A 471 -24.93 -12.28 2.59
C PRO A 471 -24.76 -12.10 1.08
N LEU A 472 -23.51 -11.97 0.63
CA LEU A 472 -23.23 -11.99 -0.80
C LEU A 472 -23.67 -13.35 -1.37
N PRO A 473 -24.38 -13.37 -2.52
CA PRO A 473 -24.82 -14.62 -3.12
C PRO A 473 -23.62 -15.47 -3.51
N GLU A 474 -23.80 -16.79 -3.53
CA GLU A 474 -22.82 -17.70 -4.12
C GLU A 474 -22.69 -17.42 -5.62
N ALA A 475 -21.48 -17.52 -6.14
CA ALA A 475 -21.23 -17.46 -7.56
C ALA A 475 -21.74 -18.73 -8.25
N THR A 476 -22.25 -18.57 -9.45
CA THR A 476 -22.72 -19.66 -10.29
C THR A 476 -21.63 -20.15 -11.22
N VAL A 477 -21.84 -21.33 -11.81
CA VAL A 477 -20.97 -21.86 -12.87
C VAL A 477 -20.87 -20.90 -14.05
N GLN A 478 -21.98 -20.23 -14.39
CA GLN A 478 -22.01 -19.25 -15.48
C GLN A 478 -21.15 -18.02 -15.15
N ASP A 479 -21.13 -17.56 -13.90
CA ASP A 479 -20.28 -16.44 -13.47
C ASP A 479 -18.79 -16.78 -13.63
N PHE A 480 -18.39 -18.00 -13.25
CA PHE A 480 -17.01 -18.45 -13.43
C PHE A 480 -16.65 -18.62 -14.91
N ASP A 481 -17.55 -19.13 -15.73
CA ASP A 481 -17.33 -19.22 -17.19
C ASP A 481 -17.15 -17.86 -17.84
N GLN A 482 -17.96 -16.87 -17.45
CA GLN A 482 -17.79 -15.50 -17.94
C GLN A 482 -16.43 -14.93 -17.53
N LEU A 483 -15.99 -15.18 -16.29
CA LEU A 483 -14.64 -14.80 -15.83
C LEU A 483 -13.53 -15.44 -16.69
N VAL A 484 -13.65 -16.74 -16.98
CA VAL A 484 -12.71 -17.45 -17.84
C VAL A 484 -12.71 -16.86 -19.25
N GLY A 485 -13.88 -16.62 -19.86
CA GLY A 485 -13.98 -16.01 -21.19
C GLY A 485 -13.32 -14.63 -21.26
N LEU A 486 -13.55 -13.79 -20.24
CA LEU A 486 -12.88 -12.49 -20.11
C LEU A 486 -11.37 -12.62 -19.95
N ALA A 487 -10.90 -13.61 -19.18
CA ALA A 487 -9.48 -13.86 -18.99
C ALA A 487 -8.80 -14.33 -20.29
N VAL A 488 -9.47 -15.16 -21.11
CA VAL A 488 -8.98 -15.57 -22.43
C VAL A 488 -8.87 -14.35 -23.35
N ILE A 489 -9.89 -13.49 -23.43
CA ILE A 489 -9.82 -12.24 -24.21
C ILE A 489 -8.66 -11.36 -23.72
N ARG A 490 -8.52 -11.22 -22.40
CA ARG A 490 -7.48 -10.40 -21.79
C ARG A 490 -6.08 -10.90 -22.13
N ARG A 491 -5.88 -12.23 -22.12
CA ARG A 491 -4.63 -12.93 -22.45
C ARG A 491 -4.29 -12.78 -23.93
N GLU A 492 -5.24 -13.01 -24.82
CA GLU A 492 -5.03 -12.85 -26.27
C GLU A 492 -4.63 -11.41 -26.64
N ALA A 493 -5.19 -10.43 -25.93
CA ALA A 493 -4.84 -9.03 -26.11
C ALA A 493 -3.44 -8.66 -25.59
N GLU A 494 -2.77 -9.48 -24.76
CA GLU A 494 -1.47 -9.14 -24.16
C GLU A 494 -0.39 -8.92 -25.21
N GLY A 495 -0.37 -9.70 -26.30
CA GLY A 495 0.58 -9.52 -27.39
C GLY A 495 0.43 -8.15 -28.08
N SER A 496 -0.79 -7.76 -28.41
CA SER A 496 -1.07 -6.44 -28.98
C SER A 496 -0.77 -5.29 -28.02
N ILE A 497 -1.01 -5.51 -26.71
CA ILE A 497 -0.72 -4.52 -25.67
C ILE A 497 0.80 -4.36 -25.46
N ALA A 498 1.56 -5.46 -25.50
CA ALA A 498 3.01 -5.43 -25.33
C ALA A 498 3.71 -4.67 -26.47
N ALA A 499 3.17 -4.75 -27.69
CA ALA A 499 3.71 -4.06 -28.86
C ALA A 499 3.64 -2.52 -28.78
N GLU A 500 2.80 -1.95 -27.91
CA GLU A 500 2.55 -0.51 -27.80
C GLU A 500 3.60 0.28 -26.98
N GLY A 501 4.50 -0.39 -26.26
CA GLY A 501 5.64 0.24 -25.56
C GLY A 501 5.35 1.14 -24.34
N THR A 502 6.35 1.18 -23.44
CA THR A 502 6.68 2.00 -22.24
C THR A 502 5.65 2.61 -21.30
N MET A 503 4.34 2.61 -21.56
CA MET A 503 3.37 2.79 -20.49
C MET A 503 2.96 1.40 -20.06
N LYS A 504 3.02 1.04 -18.76
CA LYS A 504 2.33 -0.15 -18.22
C LYS A 504 0.87 0.27 -17.97
N PRO A 505 -0.02 0.28 -18.98
CA PRO A 505 -1.29 0.94 -18.83
C PRO A 505 -2.31 -0.09 -18.33
N PRO A 506 -3.44 0.35 -17.74
CA PRO A 506 -4.61 -0.50 -17.64
C PRO A 506 -5.28 -0.67 -19.03
N LEU A 507 -4.49 -0.81 -20.11
CA LEU A 507 -4.95 -0.80 -21.50
C LEU A 507 -5.94 -1.92 -21.73
N GLY A 508 -5.69 -3.10 -21.18
CA GLY A 508 -6.65 -4.18 -21.33
C GLY A 508 -7.92 -4.04 -20.48
N GLN A 509 -7.90 -3.28 -19.37
CA GLN A 509 -9.15 -2.91 -18.68
C GLN A 509 -10.01 -2.03 -19.61
N TYR A 510 -9.40 -1.03 -20.25
CA TYR A 510 -10.08 -0.16 -21.20
C TYR A 510 -10.52 -0.87 -22.48
N LEU A 511 -9.70 -1.80 -22.99
CA LEU A 511 -10.05 -2.66 -24.11
C LEU A 511 -11.29 -3.51 -23.80
N LEU A 512 -11.31 -4.20 -22.66
CA LEU A 512 -12.46 -5.01 -22.25
C LEU A 512 -13.73 -4.16 -22.11
N ALA A 513 -13.61 -2.96 -21.53
CA ALA A 513 -14.75 -2.03 -21.43
C ALA A 513 -15.23 -1.56 -22.80
N TRP A 514 -14.32 -1.25 -23.73
CA TRP A 514 -14.65 -0.83 -25.08
C TRP A 514 -15.31 -1.97 -25.88
N LEU A 515 -14.77 -3.18 -25.80
CA LEU A 515 -15.37 -4.38 -26.40
C LEU A 515 -16.77 -4.65 -25.85
N ALA A 516 -16.96 -4.52 -24.54
CA ALA A 516 -18.27 -4.66 -23.93
C ALA A 516 -19.28 -3.62 -24.46
N GLU A 517 -18.85 -2.37 -24.62
CA GLU A 517 -19.73 -1.29 -25.09
C GLU A 517 -20.05 -1.39 -26.60
N GLN A 518 -19.06 -1.69 -27.44
CA GLN A 518 -19.24 -1.70 -28.90
C GLN A 518 -19.72 -3.05 -29.45
N HIS A 519 -19.24 -4.16 -28.87
CA HIS A 519 -19.44 -5.52 -29.37
C HIS A 519 -20.01 -6.49 -28.32
N GLY A 520 -20.41 -6.03 -27.13
CA GLY A 520 -20.81 -6.93 -26.05
C GLY A 520 -21.98 -7.86 -26.37
N GLY A 521 -22.87 -7.46 -27.30
CA GLY A 521 -23.96 -8.31 -27.79
C GLY A 521 -23.56 -9.36 -28.83
N GLU A 522 -22.35 -9.27 -29.37
CA GLU A 522 -21.80 -10.18 -30.41
C GLU A 522 -20.75 -11.14 -29.81
N ILE A 523 -20.28 -10.89 -28.59
CA ILE A 523 -19.25 -11.67 -27.90
C ILE A 523 -19.91 -12.71 -26.97
N ASP A 524 -19.83 -13.99 -27.35
CA ASP A 524 -20.22 -15.11 -26.49
C ASP A 524 -19.05 -15.52 -25.56
N LEU A 525 -19.06 -14.96 -24.35
CA LEU A 525 -18.06 -15.27 -23.32
C LEU A 525 -18.06 -16.76 -22.90
N LEU A 526 -19.22 -17.43 -22.93
CA LEU A 526 -19.33 -18.83 -22.53
C LEU A 526 -18.71 -19.74 -23.59
N GLN A 527 -18.94 -19.43 -24.86
CA GLN A 527 -18.28 -20.13 -25.96
C GLN A 527 -16.77 -19.92 -25.91
N ILE A 528 -16.30 -18.67 -25.76
CA ILE A 528 -14.86 -18.35 -25.64
C ILE A 528 -14.23 -19.09 -24.47
N ALA A 529 -14.91 -19.15 -23.33
CA ALA A 529 -14.41 -19.90 -22.17
C ALA A 529 -14.24 -21.38 -22.50
N ARG A 530 -15.26 -22.00 -23.12
CA ARG A 530 -15.24 -23.44 -23.46
C ARG A 530 -14.16 -23.80 -24.46
N THR A 531 -13.99 -22.98 -25.51
CA THR A 531 -13.02 -23.25 -26.59
C THR A 531 -11.61 -22.80 -26.26
N GLY A 532 -11.46 -21.81 -25.38
CA GLY A 532 -10.17 -21.18 -25.07
C GLY A 532 -9.61 -20.34 -26.22
N VAL A 533 -10.39 -20.07 -27.27
CA VAL A 533 -9.95 -19.43 -28.52
C VAL A 533 -10.91 -18.30 -28.88
N LEU A 534 -10.36 -17.15 -29.30
CA LEU A 534 -11.13 -16.03 -29.81
C LEU A 534 -11.44 -16.24 -31.31
N PRO A 535 -12.63 -15.84 -31.78
CA PRO A 535 -12.90 -15.75 -33.21
C PRO A 535 -11.92 -14.80 -33.92
N ASP A 536 -11.47 -15.15 -35.14
CA ASP A 536 -10.50 -14.34 -35.90
C ASP A 536 -10.92 -12.89 -36.11
N HIS A 537 -12.23 -12.64 -36.25
CA HIS A 537 -12.75 -11.28 -36.39
C HIS A 537 -12.48 -10.44 -35.13
N LEU A 538 -12.62 -11.04 -33.94
CA LEU A 538 -12.40 -10.37 -32.66
C LEU A 538 -10.90 -10.11 -32.44
N ILE A 539 -10.03 -11.04 -32.85
CA ILE A 539 -8.57 -10.84 -32.85
C ILE A 539 -8.20 -9.62 -33.70
N ARG A 540 -8.75 -9.52 -34.93
CA ARG A 540 -8.52 -8.36 -35.81
C ARG A 540 -9.02 -7.05 -35.18
N VAL A 541 -10.21 -7.07 -34.57
CA VAL A 541 -10.76 -5.89 -33.86
C VAL A 541 -9.82 -5.46 -32.72
N ILE A 542 -9.35 -6.40 -31.90
CA ILE A 542 -8.40 -6.13 -30.81
C ILE A 542 -7.11 -5.50 -31.35
N GLN A 543 -6.53 -6.08 -32.40
CA GLN A 543 -5.29 -5.57 -33.01
C GLN A 543 -5.45 -4.15 -33.56
N GLN A 544 -6.60 -3.82 -34.15
CA GLN A 544 -6.86 -2.50 -34.72
C GLN A 544 -7.19 -1.44 -33.66
N VAL A 545 -7.96 -1.81 -32.63
CA VAL A 545 -8.45 -0.84 -31.64
C VAL A 545 -7.43 -0.57 -30.53
N THR A 546 -6.58 -1.53 -30.19
CA THR A 546 -5.60 -1.40 -29.10
C THR A 546 -4.70 -0.16 -29.24
N PRO A 547 -4.11 0.14 -30.42
CA PRO A 547 -3.32 1.36 -30.62
C PRO A 547 -4.14 2.65 -30.48
N LEU A 548 -5.41 2.62 -30.89
CA LEU A 548 -6.31 3.77 -30.79
C LEU A 548 -6.67 4.08 -29.33
N ILE A 549 -6.95 3.04 -28.53
CA ILE A 549 -7.21 3.17 -27.09
C ILE A 549 -5.95 3.69 -26.39
N SER A 550 -4.79 3.09 -26.70
CA SER A 550 -3.48 3.51 -26.19
C SER A 550 -3.24 5.01 -26.44
N ARG A 551 -3.47 5.48 -27.67
CA ARG A 551 -3.35 6.90 -28.02
C ARG A 551 -4.34 7.79 -27.27
N ALA A 552 -5.62 7.41 -27.21
CA ALA A 552 -6.66 8.19 -26.54
C ALA A 552 -6.37 8.37 -25.03
N MET A 553 -5.84 7.33 -24.38
CA MET A 553 -5.43 7.39 -22.98
C MET A 553 -4.27 8.37 -22.75
N ARG A 554 -3.42 8.61 -23.76
CA ARG A 554 -2.27 9.53 -23.68
C ARG A 554 -2.64 10.99 -24.01
N THR A 555 -3.62 11.22 -24.90
CA THR A 555 -3.95 12.55 -25.45
C THR A 555 -4.99 13.36 -24.67
N HIS A 556 -5.35 12.97 -23.44
CA HIS A 556 -6.43 13.64 -22.68
C HIS A 556 -6.00 15.03 -22.15
N PRO A 557 -6.80 16.11 -22.38
CA PRO A 557 -6.42 17.50 -22.09
C PRO A 557 -6.52 17.95 -20.61
N GLU A 558 -6.49 17.04 -19.63
CA GLU A 558 -6.63 17.45 -18.22
C GLU A 558 -5.31 17.89 -17.57
N ASN A 559 -5.40 18.87 -16.65
CA ASN A 559 -4.35 19.29 -15.71
C ASN A 559 -4.01 18.17 -14.69
N VAL A 560 -3.66 16.98 -15.15
CA VAL A 560 -3.20 15.87 -14.30
C VAL A 560 -1.67 15.83 -14.34
N PRO A 561 -0.98 16.05 -13.21
CA PRO A 561 0.48 16.23 -13.18
C PRO A 561 1.28 14.97 -13.57
N HIS A 562 0.68 13.77 -13.56
CA HIS A 562 1.36 12.51 -13.93
C HIS A 562 0.53 11.63 -14.88
N GLU A 563 1.18 11.11 -15.92
CA GLU A 563 0.58 10.26 -16.97
C GLU A 563 -0.07 8.99 -16.41
N SER A 564 0.48 8.44 -15.32
CA SER A 564 0.01 7.22 -14.63
C SER A 564 -1.31 7.38 -13.87
N GLU A 565 -1.75 8.61 -13.58
CA GLU A 565 -3.01 8.89 -12.88
C GLU A 565 -4.20 9.09 -13.83
N ARG A 566 -3.94 9.39 -15.11
CA ARG A 566 -5.00 9.68 -16.09
C ARG A 566 -5.97 8.51 -16.30
N PRO A 567 -5.52 7.25 -16.41
CA PRO A 567 -6.42 6.11 -16.60
C PRO A 567 -7.33 5.81 -15.40
N LYS A 568 -7.11 6.45 -14.24
CA LYS A 568 -7.91 6.25 -13.02
C LYS A 568 -9.10 7.22 -12.92
N ARG A 569 -9.30 8.05 -13.94
CA ARG A 569 -10.37 9.06 -14.01
C ARG A 569 -11.45 8.64 -15.01
N ALA A 570 -12.71 8.96 -14.70
CA ALA A 570 -13.83 8.66 -15.57
C ALA A 570 -13.74 9.38 -16.93
N ALA A 571 -13.16 10.59 -16.98
CA ALA A 571 -13.00 11.35 -18.22
C ALA A 571 -12.15 10.61 -19.28
N CYS A 572 -11.14 9.86 -18.84
CA CYS A 572 -10.35 9.01 -19.75
C CYS A 572 -11.24 7.97 -20.46
N TRP A 573 -12.22 7.41 -19.75
CA TRP A 573 -13.20 6.50 -20.35
C TRP A 573 -14.12 7.21 -21.34
N ASP A 574 -14.51 8.45 -21.07
CA ASP A 574 -15.34 9.24 -21.97
C ASP A 574 -14.66 9.48 -23.33
N GLU A 575 -13.33 9.59 -23.39
CA GLU A 575 -12.61 9.67 -24.67
C GLU A 575 -12.48 8.30 -25.35
N VAL A 576 -12.09 7.26 -24.60
CA VAL A 576 -11.90 5.91 -25.17
C VAL A 576 -13.20 5.38 -25.78
N ARG A 577 -14.34 5.59 -25.14
CA ARG A 577 -15.64 5.10 -25.65
C ARG A 577 -16.11 5.79 -26.93
N LYS A 578 -15.47 6.89 -27.36
CA LYS A 578 -15.75 7.57 -28.64
C LYS A 578 -15.05 6.93 -29.84
N ILE A 579 -14.06 6.06 -29.60
CA ILE A 579 -13.30 5.38 -30.67
C ILE A 579 -14.23 4.49 -31.49
N ARG A 580 -14.10 4.56 -32.83
CA ARG A 580 -14.83 3.74 -33.81
C ARG A 580 -13.86 3.23 -34.88
N LEU A 581 -14.06 2.02 -35.39
CA LEU A 581 -13.20 1.44 -36.43
C LEU A 581 -13.67 1.83 -37.85
N PRO A 582 -12.76 1.98 -38.82
CA PRO A 582 -13.13 2.28 -40.21
C PRO A 582 -13.99 1.18 -40.83
N GLY A 583 -15.12 1.54 -41.44
CA GLY A 583 -16.09 0.58 -42.00
C GLY A 583 -17.22 0.21 -41.05
N GLU A 584 -17.12 0.54 -39.77
CA GLU A 584 -18.28 0.60 -38.89
C GLU A 584 -19.10 1.84 -39.25
N VAL A 585 -20.08 1.67 -40.13
CA VAL A 585 -21.13 2.68 -40.31
C VAL A 585 -21.65 3.00 -38.92
N ALA A 586 -21.72 4.30 -38.60
CA ALA A 586 -22.27 4.80 -37.35
C ALA A 586 -23.57 4.05 -37.02
N ARG A 587 -23.50 3.01 -36.18
CA ARG A 587 -24.67 2.52 -35.45
C ARG A 587 -24.96 3.67 -34.51
N ARG A 588 -25.83 4.58 -34.95
CA ARG A 588 -26.27 5.75 -34.20
C ARG A 588 -26.63 5.28 -32.79
N GLY A 589 -25.71 5.51 -31.86
CA GLY A 589 -26.04 5.78 -30.47
C GLY A 589 -26.79 7.10 -30.46
N THR A 590 -28.08 7.01 -30.80
CA THR A 590 -29.18 8.01 -30.76
C THR A 590 -30.23 7.55 -31.78
N GLY A 591 -30.88 6.43 -31.48
CA GLY A 591 -31.91 5.84 -32.32
C GLY A 591 -33.12 5.46 -31.50
N THR A 592 -34.00 6.42 -31.26
CA THR A 592 -35.42 6.21 -30.94
C THR A 592 -36.20 5.57 -32.12
N GLY A 593 -35.55 4.70 -32.90
CA GLY A 593 -36.08 4.04 -34.09
C GLY A 593 -36.55 2.62 -33.77
N THR A 594 -37.75 2.31 -34.20
CA THR A 594 -38.54 1.09 -34.05
C THR A 594 -37.78 -0.22 -34.36
N ARG A 595 -37.05 -0.79 -33.41
CA ARG A 595 -36.84 -2.25 -33.36
C ARG A 595 -38.08 -2.91 -32.78
N GLU A 596 -38.61 -3.93 -33.44
CA GLU A 596 -39.60 -4.81 -32.83
C GLU A 596 -38.89 -5.73 -31.83
N PHE A 597 -39.28 -5.63 -30.56
CA PHE A 597 -38.72 -6.43 -29.48
C PHE A 597 -39.30 -7.85 -29.54
N SER A 598 -38.42 -8.85 -29.49
CA SER A 598 -38.77 -10.27 -29.58
C SER A 598 -39.58 -10.74 -28.37
N ARG A 599 -40.22 -11.91 -28.45
CA ARG A 599 -40.88 -12.53 -27.28
C ARG A 599 -39.89 -12.77 -26.12
N GLN A 600 -38.62 -13.08 -26.44
CA GLN A 600 -37.56 -13.27 -25.46
C GLN A 600 -37.18 -11.96 -24.76
N ASP A 601 -37.10 -10.84 -25.49
CA ASP A 601 -36.86 -9.50 -24.90
C ASP A 601 -37.90 -9.14 -23.84
N TRP A 602 -39.18 -9.42 -24.11
CA TRP A 602 -40.26 -9.18 -23.16
C TRP A 602 -40.26 -10.13 -21.97
N GLN A 603 -39.73 -11.35 -22.15
CA GLN A 603 -39.57 -12.31 -21.06
C GLN A 603 -38.41 -11.93 -20.14
N ALA A 604 -37.29 -11.50 -20.71
CA ALA A 604 -36.17 -10.92 -19.97
C ALA A 604 -36.59 -9.65 -19.22
N ALA A 605 -37.36 -8.77 -19.85
CA ALA A 605 -37.89 -7.56 -19.20
C ALA A 605 -38.80 -7.88 -18.01
N LEU A 606 -39.55 -8.97 -18.08
CA LEU A 606 -40.42 -9.41 -16.99
C LEU A 606 -39.63 -9.95 -15.81
N ILE A 607 -38.59 -10.76 -16.05
CA ILE A 607 -37.71 -11.28 -15.00
C ILE A 607 -36.96 -10.10 -14.35
N TRP A 608 -36.44 -9.20 -15.16
CA TRP A 608 -35.73 -8.01 -14.69
C TRP A 608 -36.61 -7.10 -13.83
N VAL A 609 -37.86 -6.83 -14.23
CA VAL A 609 -38.74 -5.92 -13.48
C VAL A 609 -39.21 -6.50 -12.13
N GLN A 610 -39.08 -7.81 -11.91
CA GLN A 610 -39.35 -8.43 -10.62
C GLN A 610 -38.35 -8.01 -9.53
N GLY A 611 -37.14 -7.60 -9.91
CA GLY A 611 -36.15 -7.02 -8.98
C GLY A 611 -36.39 -5.53 -8.66
N THR A 612 -37.32 -4.87 -9.34
CA THR A 612 -37.57 -3.42 -9.16
C THR A 612 -38.71 -3.16 -8.16
N ARG A 613 -38.59 -2.09 -7.36
CA ARG A 613 -39.67 -1.59 -6.47
C ARG A 613 -40.72 -0.73 -7.20
N ASN A 614 -40.65 -0.60 -8.53
CA ASN A 614 -41.55 0.25 -9.31
C ASN A 614 -42.78 -0.54 -9.76
N ALA A 615 -43.84 -0.50 -8.96
CA ALA A 615 -45.10 -1.23 -9.22
C ALA A 615 -45.77 -0.81 -10.54
N GLN A 616 -45.68 0.47 -10.93
CA GLN A 616 -46.25 0.96 -12.18
C GLN A 616 -45.51 0.39 -13.40
N LEU A 617 -44.18 0.36 -13.37
CA LEU A 617 -43.38 -0.20 -14.47
C LEU A 617 -43.59 -1.71 -14.59
N ARG A 618 -43.69 -2.41 -13.45
CA ARG A 618 -44.02 -3.84 -13.43
C ARG A 618 -45.37 -4.11 -14.11
N GLN A 619 -46.39 -3.32 -13.80
CA GLN A 619 -47.70 -3.43 -14.42
C GLN A 619 -47.64 -3.13 -15.93
N LYS A 620 -46.93 -2.07 -16.34
CA LYS A 620 -46.74 -1.72 -17.76
C LYS A 620 -46.07 -2.85 -18.56
N ILE A 621 -45.06 -3.52 -17.99
CA ILE A 621 -44.34 -4.65 -18.63
C ILE A 621 -45.24 -5.89 -18.70
N LEU A 622 -46.03 -6.18 -17.68
CA LEU A 622 -47.04 -7.25 -17.69
C LEU A 622 -48.10 -7.02 -18.79
N ASP A 623 -48.62 -5.80 -18.90
CA ASP A 623 -49.61 -5.44 -19.91
C ASP A 623 -49.01 -5.48 -21.32
N ALA A 624 -47.76 -5.03 -21.48
CA ALA A 624 -47.02 -5.13 -22.73
C ALA A 624 -46.82 -6.58 -23.18
N ARG A 625 -46.50 -7.49 -22.25
CA ARG A 625 -46.40 -8.94 -22.53
C ARG A 625 -47.74 -9.52 -23.00
N ARG A 626 -48.85 -9.20 -22.34
CA ARG A 626 -50.20 -9.67 -22.74
C ARG A 626 -50.55 -9.21 -24.16
N ILE A 627 -50.22 -7.97 -24.50
CA ILE A 627 -50.42 -7.41 -25.84
C ILE A 627 -49.61 -8.20 -26.89
N VAL A 628 -48.33 -8.47 -26.61
CA VAL A 628 -47.45 -9.23 -27.52
C VAL A 628 -47.92 -10.68 -27.67
N GLN A 629 -48.40 -11.32 -26.59
CA GLN A 629 -48.93 -12.68 -26.64
C GLN A 629 -50.27 -12.79 -27.38
N SER A 630 -51.11 -11.76 -27.34
CA SER A 630 -52.41 -11.72 -28.04
C SER A 630 -52.30 -11.50 -29.56
N GLY A 631 -51.09 -11.37 -30.11
CA GLY A 631 -50.87 -11.07 -31.54
C GLY A 631 -51.19 -9.63 -31.94
N LYS A 632 -51.63 -8.77 -31.00
CA LYS A 632 -52.00 -7.37 -31.26
C LYS A 632 -50.82 -6.38 -31.18
N ALA A 633 -49.58 -6.88 -31.29
CA ALA A 633 -48.37 -6.08 -31.16
C ALA A 633 -48.34 -4.90 -32.14
N GLN A 634 -48.81 -5.12 -33.38
CA GLN A 634 -48.83 -4.09 -34.42
C GLN A 634 -49.81 -2.94 -34.13
N GLN A 635 -50.94 -3.23 -33.49
CA GLN A 635 -51.96 -2.23 -33.13
C GLN A 635 -51.52 -1.34 -31.95
N LYS A 636 -50.54 -1.77 -31.16
CA LYS A 636 -50.06 -1.06 -29.95
C LYS A 636 -48.54 -0.82 -29.95
N LYS A 637 -47.92 -0.75 -31.14
CA LYS A 637 -46.47 -0.57 -31.32
C LYS A 637 -45.89 0.62 -30.56
N THR A 638 -46.60 1.75 -30.56
CA THR A 638 -46.17 2.98 -29.84
C THR A 638 -46.12 2.79 -28.32
N TYR A 639 -47.10 2.09 -27.75
CA TYR A 639 -47.14 1.78 -26.32
C TYR A 639 -46.02 0.81 -25.93
N LEU A 640 -45.84 -0.27 -26.71
CA LEU A 640 -44.77 -1.25 -26.48
C LEU A 640 -43.38 -0.61 -26.54
N ALA A 641 -43.14 0.27 -27.52
CA ALA A 641 -41.89 1.02 -27.64
C ALA A 641 -41.67 2.01 -26.47
N ALA A 642 -42.73 2.61 -25.93
CA ALA A 642 -42.63 3.48 -24.76
C ALA A 642 -42.26 2.70 -23.49
N VAL A 643 -42.89 1.54 -23.26
CA VAL A 643 -42.61 0.69 -22.10
C VAL A 643 -41.17 0.16 -22.12
N MET A 644 -40.68 -0.31 -23.28
CA MET A 644 -39.28 -0.76 -23.36
C MET A 644 -38.27 0.37 -23.23
N ARG A 645 -38.54 1.56 -23.76
CA ARG A 645 -37.67 2.72 -23.53
C ARG A 645 -37.58 3.07 -22.05
N GLU A 646 -38.70 3.03 -21.35
CA GLU A 646 -38.74 3.25 -19.90
C GLU A 646 -37.93 2.18 -19.15
N ALA A 647 -38.05 0.91 -19.53
CA ALA A 647 -37.24 -0.17 -18.95
C ALA A 647 -35.74 0.02 -19.20
N ILE A 648 -35.33 0.31 -20.44
CA ILE A 648 -33.92 0.50 -20.83
C ILE A 648 -33.29 1.68 -20.10
N SER A 649 -34.03 2.79 -19.99
CA SER A 649 -33.59 3.99 -19.26
C SER A 649 -33.32 3.71 -17.77
N ARG A 650 -33.97 2.67 -17.22
CA ARG A 650 -33.87 2.27 -15.82
C ARG A 650 -32.91 1.11 -15.59
N GLY A 651 -32.13 0.73 -16.60
CA GLY A 651 -31.06 -0.26 -16.48
C GLY A 651 -31.40 -1.64 -17.05
N PHE A 652 -32.57 -1.83 -17.67
CA PHE A 652 -32.83 -3.04 -18.45
C PHE A 652 -31.95 -3.05 -19.72
N ARG A 653 -31.47 -4.24 -20.10
CA ARG A 653 -30.75 -4.45 -21.36
C ARG A 653 -31.43 -5.63 -22.07
N PRO A 654 -32.08 -5.40 -23.23
CA PRO A 654 -32.71 -6.46 -24.00
C PRO A 654 -31.67 -7.45 -24.51
N ASP A 655 -32.07 -8.71 -24.62
CA ASP A 655 -31.21 -9.80 -25.03
C ASP A 655 -31.06 -9.73 -26.55
N LEU A 656 -29.85 -9.47 -27.05
CA LEU A 656 -29.60 -9.28 -28.48
C LEU A 656 -29.48 -10.63 -29.21
N GLY A 657 -30.52 -11.47 -29.10
CA GLY A 657 -30.83 -12.59 -30.00
C GLY A 657 -29.87 -13.78 -29.98
N ALA A 658 -30.31 -14.88 -29.36
CA ALA A 658 -29.95 -16.21 -29.82
C ALA A 658 -30.62 -16.47 -31.17
N VAL A 659 -29.84 -16.75 -32.21
CA VAL A 659 -30.33 -17.31 -33.48
C VAL A 659 -31.07 -18.62 -33.16
N SER A 660 -32.33 -18.74 -33.57
CA SER A 660 -33.06 -20.01 -33.41
C SER A 660 -32.45 -21.07 -34.32
N MET A 661 -31.99 -22.17 -33.74
CA MET A 661 -31.78 -23.41 -34.46
C MET A 661 -33.14 -23.94 -34.91
N ASP A 662 -33.60 -23.58 -36.11
CA ASP A 662 -34.70 -24.26 -36.81
C ASP A 662 -34.66 -24.09 -38.36
N GLU A 663 -33.67 -23.40 -38.95
CA GLU A 663 -33.58 -23.21 -40.42
C GLU A 663 -32.48 -24.05 -41.11
N ALA A 664 -31.96 -25.11 -40.47
CA ALA A 664 -30.91 -25.97 -41.05
C ALA A 664 -31.41 -27.33 -41.59
N THR A 665 -32.71 -27.54 -41.77
CA THR A 665 -33.28 -28.80 -42.29
C THR A 665 -34.28 -28.64 -43.45
N ALA A 666 -34.15 -27.59 -44.27
CA ALA A 666 -35.03 -27.39 -45.45
C ALA A 666 -34.31 -27.17 -46.80
N GLU A 667 -33.01 -27.47 -46.91
CA GLU A 667 -32.30 -27.60 -48.20
C GLU A 667 -31.56 -28.93 -48.29
N ALA A 668 -32.34 -30.01 -48.24
CA ALA A 668 -31.95 -31.34 -48.74
C ALA A 668 -33.22 -32.14 -49.05
N SER A 669 -33.94 -31.74 -50.10
CA SER A 669 -34.91 -32.56 -50.86
C SER A 669 -35.09 -31.95 -52.24
#